data_AF-A0A947T7U0-F1
#
_entry.id   AF-A0A947T7U0-F1
#
_cell.length_a   1.000
_cell.length_b   1.000
_cell.length_c   1.000
_cell.angle_alpha   90.00
_cell.angle_beta   90.00
_cell.angle_gamma   90.00
#
_symmetry.space_group_name_H-M   'P 1'
#
loop_
_entity.id
_entity.type
_entity.pdbx_description
1 polymer ?
#
loop_
_entity_poly.entity_id
_entity_poly.type
_entity_poly.pdbx_seq_one_letter_code
_entity_poly.pdbx_strand_id
1 'polypeptide(L)'
;GTIDDEAAGMGALSFLRAGIQNGSPDGWALIDDTGAVIEFLSYEGSFTATSGTANGMTSVDIGVAEASTTPAGQSLQLIDDTWVGPADASPGDLNTAVVEPFLCGDPATAIHDVQGSGAATPIPGVVTVEGIVVGDFQAYASTSLTDDPLLGFMLQEEDTDADADVATSEGVFVYNPGGTDVAVGDLVRVKGTAQEYYDLTEIGNVTDLLVCSSGNTLPTPASPVVPTALADPVVDWEAIEGMGVVIAQPLYVTEMYRLGSFGEIKLSAIGAQDHPNQVATVGTPAATEVYQLNQNSRVTLDDGEDENENYGNDTWNPATTPYLSAVDGTLRSGDSVTGLAGVVHYSFGEYEIQPVNVADPTDPAAAVTFVRANPRPDLPDVGGTFKVASFNVLNYFTTLGSRGASTADEFERQATKIVEAIIDVDADVVGLMEIENNDAAIIDLVGRLNGAAGATRTYGYIDTGVVGTDQIKVAIIYDTATAAPVGGHAVLDSSVSPAFLDDKNRPAVAQTFEEMASGNLVTVAVNHLKSKGSDCDTTSNPGDPAYGVAPYGSGDDLDWGVYAGNCNLTRTAAAQVLGQWVEEVAAANGATYGLIIGDLNSYAREDPITTLEALGYTDLHEVFDGGNSWQMGGHTYVFDGEHGSLDYAMGNDASLAVVTGAAAWHINADEPPALDYEDWNPPANYTADQWRASDHDPVIVGLQMPIVPRRIKAAAIDDVEALIGLGTTKDDKTLAKVITDLERSLDESRWTSDFTLQAGGGAFVFERERQAVSRLLLLSPALADAAQDVIDDLVLADRELAMVAIDLASAAGEDVTKATGKLAQGDAEAASGDAERAIQRYMQAWQQAV
;
A
#
# COMPACT_ATOMS: atom_id res chain seq x y z
N GLY A 1 -64.35 -19.08 -48.90
CA GLY A 1 -64.42 -19.88 -47.67
C GLY A 1 -63.82 -19.06 -46.55
N THR A 2 -63.93 -19.51 -45.31
CA THR A 2 -63.09 -19.03 -44.21
C THR A 2 -61.89 -19.98 -44.13
N ILE A 3 -60.68 -19.46 -44.35
CA ILE A 3 -59.44 -20.13 -43.97
C ILE A 3 -59.23 -19.77 -42.50
N ASP A 4 -58.95 -20.75 -41.65
CA ASP A 4 -58.61 -20.53 -40.25
C ASP A 4 -57.27 -19.82 -40.11
N ASP A 5 -57.15 -19.01 -39.06
CA ASP A 5 -55.93 -18.25 -38.76
C ASP A 5 -55.03 -19.12 -37.89
N GLU A 6 -53.99 -19.68 -38.50
CA GLU A 6 -53.05 -20.59 -37.88
C GLU A 6 -51.84 -19.85 -37.30
N ALA A 7 -51.43 -18.74 -37.91
CA ALA A 7 -50.45 -17.80 -37.35
C ALA A 7 -50.52 -16.43 -38.06
N ALA A 8 -50.60 -15.35 -37.28
CA ALA A 8 -50.43 -13.97 -37.75
C ALA A 8 -51.31 -13.56 -38.97
N GLY A 9 -52.52 -14.10 -39.08
CA GLY A 9 -53.44 -13.83 -40.20
C GLY A 9 -53.21 -14.71 -41.43
N MET A 10 -52.33 -15.72 -41.32
CA MET A 10 -52.07 -16.73 -42.34
C MET A 10 -52.76 -18.04 -41.96
N GLY A 11 -53.11 -18.84 -42.97
CA GLY A 11 -53.66 -20.18 -42.79
C GLY A 11 -53.47 -21.03 -44.04
N ALA A 12 -53.64 -22.33 -43.90
CA ALA A 12 -53.36 -23.30 -44.94
C ALA A 12 -54.63 -23.98 -45.46
N LEU A 13 -54.55 -24.47 -46.70
CA LEU A 13 -55.56 -25.35 -47.28
C LEU A 13 -54.85 -26.46 -48.02
N SER A 14 -55.27 -27.71 -47.80
CA SER A 14 -54.75 -28.85 -48.55
C SER A 14 -55.69 -29.32 -49.65
N PHE A 15 -55.11 -29.66 -50.80
CA PHE A 15 -55.83 -30.19 -51.95
C PHE A 15 -55.14 -31.44 -52.46
N LEU A 16 -55.87 -32.55 -52.55
CA LEU A 16 -55.34 -33.79 -53.10
C LEU A 16 -55.29 -33.73 -54.63
N ARG A 17 -54.09 -33.83 -55.20
CA ARG A 17 -53.87 -33.87 -56.65
C ARG A 17 -52.88 -34.97 -57.02
N ALA A 18 -53.36 -35.95 -57.78
CA ALA A 18 -52.51 -37.01 -58.30
C ALA A 18 -51.69 -36.54 -59.52
N GLY A 19 -50.44 -37.01 -59.61
CA GLY A 19 -49.59 -36.89 -60.79
C GLY A 19 -48.95 -35.51 -61.00
N ILE A 20 -48.76 -34.72 -59.93
CA ILE A 20 -48.00 -33.46 -60.02
C ILE A 20 -46.53 -33.75 -60.36
N GLN A 21 -45.89 -34.72 -59.70
CA GLN A 21 -44.59 -35.26 -60.10
C GLN A 21 -44.74 -36.16 -61.31
N ASN A 22 -44.51 -35.62 -62.50
CA ASN A 22 -44.62 -36.36 -63.77
C ASN A 22 -43.39 -36.19 -64.68
N GLY A 23 -42.36 -35.51 -64.20
CA GLY A 23 -41.03 -35.48 -64.79
C GLY A 23 -40.44 -34.07 -64.75
N SER A 24 -39.21 -33.98 -64.25
CA SER A 24 -38.46 -32.73 -64.14
C SER A 24 -38.48 -31.87 -65.43
N PRO A 25 -38.77 -30.56 -65.34
CA PRO A 25 -39.25 -29.83 -64.16
C PRO A 25 -40.76 -30.00 -63.96
N ASP A 26 -41.17 -30.08 -62.69
CA ASP A 26 -42.57 -30.17 -62.27
C ASP A 26 -43.05 -28.85 -61.64
N GLY A 27 -44.35 -28.56 -61.60
CA GLY A 27 -44.83 -27.28 -61.07
C GLY A 27 -46.35 -27.13 -60.96
N TRP A 28 -46.78 -26.05 -60.33
CA TRP A 28 -48.19 -25.71 -60.09
C TRP A 28 -48.43 -24.21 -60.21
N ALA A 29 -49.65 -23.84 -60.62
CA ALA A 29 -50.08 -22.45 -60.72
C ALA A 29 -51.27 -22.19 -59.79
N LEU A 30 -51.17 -21.13 -58.99
CA LEU A 30 -52.27 -20.60 -58.20
C LEU A 30 -53.09 -19.64 -59.05
N ILE A 31 -54.40 -19.87 -59.11
CA ILE A 31 -55.33 -19.12 -59.96
C ILE A 31 -56.44 -18.55 -59.08
N ASP A 32 -56.73 -17.26 -59.23
CA ASP A 32 -57.81 -16.61 -58.48
C ASP A 32 -59.22 -16.93 -59.02
N ASP A 33 -60.25 -16.41 -58.34
CA ASP A 33 -61.65 -16.61 -58.70
C ASP A 33 -62.08 -15.89 -59.99
N THR A 34 -61.26 -14.98 -60.50
CA THR A 34 -61.44 -14.31 -61.79
C THR A 34 -60.79 -15.08 -62.94
N GLY A 35 -59.99 -16.10 -62.63
CA GLY A 35 -59.22 -16.88 -63.60
C GLY A 35 -57.89 -16.24 -63.97
N ALA A 36 -57.34 -15.34 -63.16
CA ALA A 36 -55.98 -14.81 -63.32
C ALA A 36 -54.97 -15.71 -62.60
N VAL A 37 -53.76 -15.85 -63.17
CA VAL A 37 -52.65 -16.55 -62.49
C VAL A 37 -52.05 -15.59 -61.47
N ILE A 38 -52.12 -15.99 -60.19
CA ILE A 38 -51.52 -15.26 -59.07
C ILE A 38 -50.05 -15.62 -58.93
N GLU A 39 -49.75 -16.92 -59.04
CA GLU A 39 -48.41 -17.44 -58.89
C GLU A 39 -48.22 -18.66 -59.79
N PHE A 40 -47.03 -18.82 -60.36
CA PHE A 40 -46.68 -20.02 -61.12
C PHE A 40 -45.28 -20.47 -60.74
N LEU A 41 -45.22 -21.55 -59.95
CA LEU A 41 -44.00 -22.08 -59.38
C LEU A 41 -43.63 -23.42 -60.03
N SER A 42 -42.35 -23.70 -60.08
CA SER A 42 -41.80 -24.99 -60.45
C SER A 42 -40.63 -25.36 -59.55
N TYR A 43 -40.30 -26.64 -59.52
CA TYR A 43 -39.11 -27.18 -58.89
C TYR A 43 -38.31 -27.99 -59.90
N GLU A 44 -37.01 -28.14 -59.65
CA GLU A 44 -36.05 -28.76 -60.57
C GLU A 44 -35.87 -28.01 -61.91
N GLY A 45 -36.07 -26.68 -61.90
CA GLY A 45 -35.92 -25.80 -63.06
C GLY A 45 -37.22 -25.14 -63.50
N SER A 46 -37.11 -24.13 -64.37
CA SER A 46 -38.27 -23.40 -64.91
C SER A 46 -38.77 -23.97 -66.23
N PHE A 47 -40.08 -23.85 -66.50
CA PHE A 47 -40.68 -24.24 -67.77
C PHE A 47 -41.83 -23.30 -68.17
N THR A 48 -42.15 -23.28 -69.48
CA THR A 48 -43.30 -22.55 -70.01
C THR A 48 -44.51 -23.47 -70.11
N ALA A 49 -45.63 -23.10 -69.48
CA ALA A 49 -46.85 -23.90 -69.56
C ALA A 49 -47.41 -23.91 -70.99
N THR A 50 -47.84 -25.07 -71.47
CA THR A 50 -48.38 -25.25 -72.84
C THR A 50 -49.90 -25.40 -72.88
N SER A 51 -50.57 -25.30 -71.73
CA SER A 51 -52.03 -25.42 -71.60
C SER A 51 -52.52 -24.80 -70.27
N GLY A 52 -53.84 -24.74 -70.07
CA GLY A 52 -54.44 -24.17 -68.86
C GLY A 52 -54.36 -22.64 -68.79
N THR A 53 -54.72 -22.07 -67.65
CA THR A 53 -54.75 -20.62 -67.42
C THR A 53 -53.37 -19.97 -67.51
N ALA A 54 -52.31 -20.69 -67.13
CA ALA A 54 -50.92 -20.23 -67.24
C ALA A 54 -50.29 -20.41 -68.64
N ASN A 55 -51.05 -20.86 -69.66
CA ASN A 55 -50.50 -21.16 -70.99
C ASN A 55 -49.69 -19.98 -71.57
N GLY A 56 -48.42 -20.23 -71.90
CA GLY A 56 -47.48 -19.24 -72.40
C GLY A 56 -46.71 -18.47 -71.32
N MET A 57 -47.02 -18.65 -70.04
CA MET A 57 -46.24 -18.11 -68.92
C MET A 57 -45.09 -19.06 -68.57
N THR A 58 -43.95 -18.50 -68.16
CA THR A 58 -42.81 -19.26 -67.62
C THR A 58 -42.91 -19.27 -66.10
N SER A 59 -42.72 -20.43 -65.48
CA SER A 59 -42.71 -20.59 -64.03
C SER A 59 -41.49 -19.93 -63.39
N VAL A 60 -41.61 -19.63 -62.10
CA VAL A 60 -40.48 -19.28 -61.24
C VAL A 60 -39.98 -20.57 -60.58
N ASP A 61 -38.71 -20.89 -60.78
CA ASP A 61 -38.07 -22.03 -60.11
C ASP A 61 -37.83 -21.69 -58.64
N ILE A 62 -38.30 -22.55 -57.74
CA ILE A 62 -38.20 -22.37 -56.29
C ILE A 62 -36.85 -22.80 -55.72
N GLY A 63 -35.97 -23.39 -56.54
CA GLY A 63 -34.57 -23.66 -56.17
C GLY A 63 -34.33 -24.92 -55.33
N VAL A 64 -35.39 -25.67 -55.02
CA VAL A 64 -35.32 -26.99 -54.38
C VAL A 64 -35.81 -28.10 -55.33
N ALA A 65 -35.60 -29.37 -54.96
CA ALA A 65 -35.89 -30.52 -55.80
C ALA A 65 -36.64 -31.60 -55.01
N GLU A 66 -37.58 -32.27 -55.66
CA GLU A 66 -38.31 -33.40 -55.08
C GLU A 66 -38.28 -34.59 -56.04
N ALA A 67 -37.32 -35.48 -55.84
CA ALA A 67 -37.09 -36.60 -56.74
C ALA A 67 -38.23 -37.63 -56.69
N SER A 68 -38.39 -38.40 -57.76
CA SER A 68 -39.34 -39.54 -57.83
C SER A 68 -39.13 -40.65 -56.78
N THR A 69 -38.03 -40.60 -56.01
CA THR A 69 -37.70 -41.50 -54.90
C THR A 69 -38.05 -40.95 -53.52
N THR A 70 -38.56 -39.71 -53.43
CA THR A 70 -38.98 -39.11 -52.16
C THR A 70 -40.01 -40.00 -51.47
N PRO A 71 -39.81 -40.36 -50.18
CA PRO A 71 -40.76 -41.17 -49.44
C PRO A 71 -42.16 -40.55 -49.40
N ALA A 72 -43.19 -41.40 -49.52
CA ALA A 72 -44.57 -40.95 -49.34
C ALA A 72 -44.75 -40.40 -47.92
N GLY A 73 -45.23 -39.15 -47.82
CA GLY A 73 -45.34 -38.43 -46.56
C GLY A 73 -44.37 -37.26 -46.43
N GLN A 74 -43.41 -37.11 -47.35
CA GLN A 74 -42.57 -35.91 -47.45
C GLN A 74 -43.03 -34.97 -48.58
N SER A 75 -42.74 -33.69 -48.47
CA SER A 75 -43.01 -32.65 -49.46
C SER A 75 -41.98 -31.52 -49.38
N LEU A 76 -41.91 -30.71 -50.45
CA LEU A 76 -41.28 -29.38 -50.38
C LEU A 76 -42.11 -28.44 -49.51
N GLN A 77 -41.45 -27.55 -48.79
CA GLN A 77 -42.07 -26.63 -47.83
C GLN A 77 -41.58 -25.21 -48.05
N LEU A 78 -42.45 -24.23 -47.81
CA LEU A 78 -42.11 -22.80 -47.75
C LEU A 78 -42.19 -22.37 -46.29
N ILE A 79 -41.05 -21.96 -45.72
CA ILE A 79 -40.92 -21.50 -44.32
C ILE A 79 -40.20 -20.15 -44.37
N ASP A 80 -40.82 -19.11 -43.80
CA ASP A 80 -40.28 -17.74 -43.78
C ASP A 80 -39.73 -17.29 -45.15
N ASP A 81 -40.57 -17.41 -46.19
CA ASP A 81 -40.27 -17.10 -47.60
C ASP A 81 -39.11 -17.89 -48.24
N THR A 82 -38.60 -18.93 -47.57
CA THR A 82 -37.55 -19.80 -48.09
C THR A 82 -38.09 -21.21 -48.38
N TRP A 83 -37.89 -21.69 -49.60
CA TRP A 83 -38.24 -23.06 -49.97
C TRP A 83 -37.19 -24.05 -49.46
N VAL A 84 -37.64 -25.11 -48.78
CA VAL A 84 -36.82 -26.19 -48.21
C VAL A 84 -37.46 -27.56 -48.48
N GLY A 85 -36.76 -28.63 -48.12
CA GLY A 85 -37.24 -30.01 -48.21
C GLY A 85 -36.56 -30.85 -49.30
N PRO A 86 -36.97 -32.13 -49.47
CA PRO A 86 -38.19 -32.73 -48.91
C PRO A 86 -38.15 -32.94 -47.39
N ALA A 87 -39.27 -32.66 -46.69
CA ALA A 87 -39.46 -32.86 -45.25
C ALA A 87 -40.89 -33.37 -44.97
N ASP A 88 -41.22 -33.80 -43.74
CA ASP A 88 -42.54 -34.36 -43.41
C ASP A 88 -43.69 -33.39 -43.76
N ALA A 89 -44.67 -33.84 -44.56
CA ALA A 89 -45.73 -32.98 -45.07
C ALA A 89 -46.73 -32.57 -43.98
N SER A 90 -47.15 -31.29 -43.98
CA SER A 90 -48.15 -30.70 -43.08
C SER A 90 -49.46 -30.34 -43.82
N PRO A 91 -50.22 -31.31 -44.35
CA PRO A 91 -51.36 -31.02 -45.23
C PRO A 91 -52.51 -30.31 -44.50
N GLY A 92 -52.65 -29.01 -44.73
CA GLY A 92 -53.72 -28.20 -44.16
C GLY A 92 -53.32 -27.48 -42.88
N ASP A 93 -52.03 -27.50 -42.54
CA ASP A 93 -51.40 -26.68 -41.52
C ASP A 93 -50.22 -25.89 -42.16
N LEU A 94 -49.83 -24.74 -41.60
CA LEU A 94 -48.65 -23.98 -42.00
C LEU A 94 -47.38 -24.82 -41.83
N ASN A 95 -46.42 -24.66 -42.75
CA ASN A 95 -45.11 -25.32 -42.62
C ASN A 95 -44.35 -24.69 -41.43
N THR A 96 -43.76 -25.54 -40.58
CA THR A 96 -42.93 -25.11 -39.45
C THR A 96 -41.55 -25.74 -39.56
N ALA A 97 -40.49 -25.02 -39.19
CA ALA A 97 -39.15 -25.58 -39.14
C ALA A 97 -39.11 -26.81 -38.22
N VAL A 98 -38.40 -27.86 -38.62
CA VAL A 98 -38.01 -28.94 -37.71
C VAL A 98 -36.98 -28.34 -36.76
N VAL A 99 -37.39 -28.09 -35.51
CA VAL A 99 -36.47 -27.77 -34.43
C VAL A 99 -35.88 -29.11 -34.00
N GLU A 100 -34.64 -29.40 -34.41
CA GLU A 100 -33.89 -30.49 -33.81
C GLU A 100 -33.82 -30.22 -32.30
N PRO A 101 -34.18 -31.20 -31.45
CA PRO A 101 -34.23 -30.97 -30.02
C PRO A 101 -32.81 -30.68 -29.51
N PHE A 102 -32.65 -29.67 -28.67
CA PHE A 102 -31.39 -29.39 -27.99
C PHE A 102 -31.21 -30.43 -26.87
N LEU A 103 -30.50 -31.52 -27.17
CA LEU A 103 -30.31 -32.66 -26.28
C LEU A 103 -28.85 -32.78 -25.82
N CYS A 104 -28.68 -33.21 -24.59
CA CYS A 104 -27.37 -33.58 -24.04
C CYS A 104 -26.74 -34.74 -24.80
N GLY A 105 -25.43 -34.70 -24.99
CA GLY A 105 -24.66 -35.72 -25.70
C GLY A 105 -24.80 -35.67 -27.23
N ASP A 106 -25.53 -34.70 -27.78
CA ASP A 106 -25.43 -34.37 -29.21
C ASP A 106 -24.04 -33.76 -29.51
N PRO A 107 -23.54 -33.84 -30.75
CA PRO A 107 -22.24 -33.25 -31.09
C PRO A 107 -22.14 -31.80 -30.64
N ALA A 108 -21.08 -31.49 -29.89
CA ALA A 108 -20.72 -30.16 -29.43
C ALA A 108 -19.33 -29.77 -29.96
N THR A 109 -19.06 -28.48 -30.01
CA THR A 109 -17.72 -27.94 -30.17
C THR A 109 -16.98 -28.13 -28.84
N ALA A 110 -15.76 -28.66 -28.87
CA ALA A 110 -14.94 -28.80 -27.68
C ALA A 110 -14.46 -27.43 -27.19
N ILE A 111 -14.31 -27.25 -25.87
CA ILE A 111 -13.98 -25.95 -25.28
C ILE A 111 -12.57 -25.49 -25.69
N HIS A 112 -11.58 -26.39 -25.79
CA HIS A 112 -10.25 -26.05 -26.33
C HIS A 112 -10.25 -25.54 -27.76
N ASP A 113 -11.23 -25.93 -28.60
CA ASP A 113 -11.39 -25.37 -29.94
C ASP A 113 -12.01 -23.96 -29.89
N VAL A 114 -12.83 -23.64 -28.87
CA VAL A 114 -13.39 -22.30 -28.63
C VAL A 114 -12.32 -21.35 -28.12
N GLN A 115 -11.49 -21.78 -27.17
CA GLN A 115 -10.37 -20.98 -26.65
C GLN A 115 -9.26 -20.84 -27.69
N GLY A 116 -8.77 -21.96 -28.23
CA GLY A 116 -7.58 -21.97 -29.07
C GLY A 116 -6.29 -21.73 -28.29
N SER A 117 -5.18 -21.54 -29.01
CA SER A 117 -3.83 -21.51 -28.43
C SER A 117 -3.25 -20.09 -28.27
N GLY A 118 -4.09 -19.08 -28.18
CA GLY A 118 -3.67 -17.69 -28.04
C GLY A 118 -4.86 -16.80 -27.71
N ALA A 119 -4.57 -15.55 -27.39
CA ALA A 119 -5.45 -14.56 -26.75
C ALA A 119 -6.74 -14.13 -27.51
N ALA A 120 -7.23 -14.90 -28.47
CA ALA A 120 -8.53 -14.66 -29.06
C ALA A 120 -9.10 -15.95 -29.64
N THR A 121 -10.40 -16.15 -29.45
CA THR A 121 -11.11 -17.31 -29.99
C THR A 121 -10.87 -17.48 -31.50
N PRO A 122 -10.43 -18.66 -31.96
CA PRO A 122 -10.28 -18.94 -33.39
C PRO A 122 -11.62 -19.16 -34.09
N ILE A 123 -12.72 -19.31 -33.34
CA ILE A 123 -14.06 -19.63 -33.84
C ILE A 123 -15.15 -18.67 -33.32
N PRO A 124 -15.05 -17.37 -33.61
CA PRO A 124 -16.04 -16.40 -33.15
C PRO A 124 -17.42 -16.68 -33.78
N GLY A 125 -18.48 -16.39 -33.01
CA GLY A 125 -19.86 -16.60 -33.45
C GLY A 125 -20.58 -17.72 -32.70
N VAL A 126 -21.69 -18.19 -33.24
CA VAL A 126 -22.55 -19.15 -32.52
C VAL A 126 -21.88 -20.52 -32.41
N VAL A 127 -21.72 -20.98 -31.17
CA VAL A 127 -21.18 -22.31 -30.82
C VAL A 127 -22.17 -23.07 -29.94
N THR A 128 -21.99 -24.38 -29.84
CA THR A 128 -22.64 -25.20 -28.82
C THR A 128 -21.57 -26.01 -28.13
N VAL A 129 -21.44 -25.82 -26.82
CA VAL A 129 -20.46 -26.52 -25.98
C VAL A 129 -21.20 -27.38 -24.96
N GLU A 130 -20.53 -28.40 -24.45
CA GLU A 130 -20.99 -29.23 -23.33
C GLU A 130 -19.79 -29.38 -22.38
N GLY A 131 -20.01 -29.21 -21.07
CA GLY A 131 -18.91 -29.26 -20.10
C GLY A 131 -19.40 -29.22 -18.65
N ILE A 132 -18.47 -29.34 -17.70
CA ILE A 132 -18.76 -29.31 -16.26
C ILE A 132 -18.59 -27.90 -15.70
N VAL A 133 -19.58 -27.43 -14.94
CA VAL A 133 -19.47 -26.18 -14.20
C VAL A 133 -18.42 -26.32 -13.09
N VAL A 134 -17.37 -25.51 -13.14
CA VAL A 134 -16.27 -25.49 -12.16
C VAL A 134 -16.29 -24.26 -11.25
N GLY A 135 -17.04 -23.22 -11.61
CA GLY A 135 -17.35 -22.06 -10.77
C GLY A 135 -18.71 -21.50 -11.15
N ASP A 136 -19.53 -21.14 -10.18
CA ASP A 136 -20.87 -20.56 -10.38
C ASP A 136 -20.93 -19.19 -9.70
N PHE A 137 -21.14 -18.16 -10.53
CA PHE A 137 -21.17 -16.76 -10.14
C PHE A 137 -22.47 -16.09 -10.62
N GLN A 138 -23.52 -16.89 -10.90
CA GLN A 138 -24.82 -16.38 -11.34
C GLN A 138 -25.64 -15.83 -10.16
N ALA A 139 -25.43 -16.40 -8.98
CA ALA A 139 -26.26 -16.20 -7.79
C ALA A 139 -25.78 -15.08 -6.85
N TYR A 140 -24.74 -14.31 -7.21
CA TYR A 140 -24.34 -13.14 -6.43
C TYR A 140 -25.53 -12.19 -6.33
N ALA A 141 -26.10 -12.16 -5.13
CA ALA A 141 -27.44 -11.69 -4.88
C ALA A 141 -27.42 -10.18 -4.68
N SER A 142 -27.42 -9.39 -5.76
CA SER A 142 -27.93 -8.03 -5.68
C SER A 142 -29.28 -7.87 -6.36
N THR A 143 -30.13 -7.08 -5.71
CA THR A 143 -31.42 -6.59 -6.24
C THR A 143 -31.27 -5.31 -7.08
N SER A 144 -30.04 -4.88 -7.37
CA SER A 144 -29.71 -3.69 -8.16
C SER A 144 -28.84 -4.04 -9.36
N LEU A 145 -29.17 -3.49 -10.53
CA LEU A 145 -28.38 -3.59 -11.77
C LEU A 145 -27.13 -2.66 -11.75
N THR A 146 -26.63 -2.32 -10.57
CA THR A 146 -25.49 -1.40 -10.36
C THR A 146 -24.31 -2.06 -9.68
N ASP A 147 -24.48 -3.31 -9.25
CA ASP A 147 -23.47 -4.14 -8.61
C ASP A 147 -23.17 -5.18 -9.69
N ASP A 148 -21.92 -5.31 -10.16
CA ASP A 148 -21.59 -6.10 -11.36
C ASP A 148 -20.86 -7.40 -10.97
N PRO A 149 -21.55 -8.39 -10.38
CA PRO A 149 -20.95 -9.70 -10.24
C PRO A 149 -20.63 -10.26 -11.63
N LEU A 150 -19.83 -11.32 -11.73
CA LEU A 150 -19.49 -11.92 -13.03
C LEU A 150 -20.76 -12.32 -13.84
N LEU A 151 -21.91 -12.56 -13.17
CA LEU A 151 -23.23 -12.80 -13.80
C LEU A 151 -23.25 -14.02 -14.75
N GLY A 152 -22.38 -14.99 -14.47
CA GLY A 152 -22.15 -16.15 -15.31
C GLY A 152 -21.55 -17.32 -14.53
N PHE A 153 -21.00 -18.28 -15.24
CA PHE A 153 -20.36 -19.45 -14.64
C PHE A 153 -19.18 -19.92 -15.51
N MET A 154 -18.23 -20.60 -14.89
CA MET A 154 -17.06 -21.19 -15.56
C MET A 154 -17.37 -22.63 -15.95
N LEU A 155 -17.18 -22.94 -17.23
CA LEU A 155 -17.37 -24.26 -17.80
C LEU A 155 -16.01 -24.86 -18.14
N GLN A 156 -15.76 -26.12 -17.75
CA GLN A 156 -14.55 -26.84 -18.12
C GLN A 156 -14.90 -28.20 -18.75
N GLU A 157 -14.22 -28.55 -19.83
CA GLU A 157 -14.40 -29.81 -20.56
C GLU A 157 -14.17 -31.02 -19.63
N GLU A 158 -14.95 -32.09 -19.80
CA GLU A 158 -14.68 -33.35 -19.11
C GLU A 158 -13.29 -33.92 -19.42
N ASP A 159 -12.63 -34.51 -18.42
CA ASP A 159 -11.33 -35.19 -18.59
C ASP A 159 -11.30 -36.24 -19.72
N THR A 160 -12.45 -36.74 -20.15
CA THR A 160 -12.56 -37.72 -21.25
C THR A 160 -12.49 -37.10 -22.64
N ASP A 161 -12.84 -35.82 -22.76
CA ASP A 161 -13.02 -35.10 -24.01
C ASP A 161 -12.02 -33.94 -24.15
N ALA A 162 -11.38 -33.54 -23.05
CA ALA A 162 -10.19 -32.70 -23.04
C ALA A 162 -9.10 -33.24 -23.98
N ASP A 163 -8.40 -32.33 -24.63
CA ASP A 163 -7.27 -32.64 -25.48
C ASP A 163 -5.99 -32.93 -24.64
N ALA A 164 -4.84 -32.93 -25.29
CA ALA A 164 -3.56 -33.11 -24.59
C ALA A 164 -2.56 -31.99 -24.92
N ASP A 165 -3.04 -30.89 -25.50
CA ASP A 165 -2.23 -29.73 -25.82
C ASP A 165 -2.23 -28.79 -24.62
N VAL A 166 -1.03 -28.52 -24.10
CA VAL A 166 -0.87 -27.66 -22.92
C VAL A 166 -0.96 -26.17 -23.26
N ALA A 167 -1.14 -25.85 -24.54
CA ALA A 167 -1.28 -24.49 -25.04
C ALA A 167 -2.73 -24.05 -25.23
N THR A 168 -3.71 -24.94 -25.04
CA THR A 168 -5.14 -24.69 -25.18
C THR A 168 -5.82 -24.85 -23.83
N SER A 169 -6.71 -23.91 -23.49
CA SER A 169 -7.50 -24.01 -22.27
C SER A 169 -8.72 -24.90 -22.48
N GLU A 170 -9.03 -25.74 -21.49
CA GLU A 170 -10.27 -26.52 -21.44
C GLU A 170 -11.40 -25.76 -20.75
N GLY A 171 -11.17 -24.52 -20.32
CA GLY A 171 -12.10 -23.67 -19.60
C GLY A 171 -12.66 -22.53 -20.46
N VAL A 172 -13.91 -22.14 -20.23
CA VAL A 172 -14.51 -20.94 -20.85
C VAL A 172 -15.54 -20.32 -19.91
N PHE A 173 -15.58 -18.98 -19.88
CA PHE A 173 -16.61 -18.26 -19.14
C PHE A 173 -17.92 -18.19 -19.94
N VAL A 174 -19.05 -18.42 -19.28
CA VAL A 174 -20.39 -18.31 -19.88
C VAL A 174 -21.15 -17.16 -19.20
N TYR A 175 -21.23 -16.02 -19.89
CA TYR A 175 -22.01 -14.87 -19.44
C TYR A 175 -23.51 -15.10 -19.72
N ASN A 176 -24.30 -15.26 -18.64
CA ASN A 176 -25.71 -15.63 -18.74
C ASN A 176 -26.59 -14.97 -17.65
N PRO A 177 -26.65 -13.63 -17.62
CA PRO A 177 -27.38 -12.88 -16.60
C PRO A 177 -28.87 -13.21 -16.62
N GLY A 178 -29.43 -13.60 -15.47
CA GLY A 178 -30.85 -13.96 -15.33
C GLY A 178 -31.28 -15.21 -16.10
N GLY A 179 -30.31 -15.98 -16.60
CA GLY A 179 -30.53 -17.25 -17.29
C GLY A 179 -30.87 -18.40 -16.33
N THR A 180 -30.84 -19.62 -16.86
CA THR A 180 -30.98 -20.84 -16.04
C THR A 180 -29.86 -20.90 -15.02
N ASP A 181 -30.23 -21.09 -13.76
CA ASP A 181 -29.33 -21.32 -12.62
C ASP A 181 -28.64 -22.70 -12.74
N VAL A 182 -27.34 -22.75 -12.53
CA VAL A 182 -26.53 -23.98 -12.53
C VAL A 182 -25.88 -24.18 -11.16
N ALA A 183 -25.21 -25.31 -10.96
CA ALA A 183 -24.38 -25.52 -9.79
C ALA A 183 -23.02 -26.13 -10.16
N VAL A 184 -21.98 -25.85 -9.36
CA VAL A 184 -20.68 -26.51 -9.49
C VAL A 184 -20.85 -28.05 -9.49
N GLY A 185 -20.30 -28.70 -10.51
CA GLY A 185 -20.47 -30.13 -10.77
C GLY A 185 -21.66 -30.49 -11.67
N ASP A 186 -22.43 -29.52 -12.16
CA ASP A 186 -23.40 -29.75 -13.23
C ASP A 186 -22.68 -29.95 -14.56
N LEU A 187 -23.12 -30.95 -15.34
CA LEU A 187 -22.82 -31.06 -16.76
C LEU A 187 -23.86 -30.24 -17.50
N VAL A 188 -23.45 -29.21 -18.22
CA VAL A 188 -24.35 -28.31 -18.93
C VAL A 188 -24.00 -28.26 -20.41
N ARG A 189 -25.06 -28.20 -21.23
CA ARG A 189 -24.97 -27.93 -22.65
C ARG A 189 -25.42 -26.51 -22.90
N VAL A 190 -24.58 -25.70 -23.54
CA VAL A 190 -24.80 -24.26 -23.76
C VAL A 190 -24.70 -23.95 -25.24
N LYS A 191 -25.65 -23.19 -25.77
CA LYS A 191 -25.59 -22.59 -27.09
C LYS A 191 -25.61 -21.07 -26.98
N GLY A 192 -24.52 -20.45 -27.38
CA GLY A 192 -24.34 -19.00 -27.31
C GLY A 192 -23.35 -18.53 -28.37
N THR A 193 -22.87 -17.31 -28.24
CA THR A 193 -21.88 -16.67 -29.13
C THR A 193 -20.53 -16.61 -28.44
N ALA A 194 -19.53 -17.30 -29.00
CA ALA A 194 -18.13 -17.16 -28.61
C ALA A 194 -17.60 -15.81 -29.10
N GLN A 195 -16.97 -15.05 -28.19
CA GLN A 195 -16.46 -13.70 -28.45
C GLN A 195 -15.38 -13.30 -27.43
N GLU A 196 -14.63 -12.25 -27.76
CA GLU A 196 -13.77 -11.54 -26.80
C GLU A 196 -14.55 -10.41 -26.14
N TYR A 197 -14.55 -10.37 -24.81
CA TYR A 197 -15.12 -9.28 -24.01
C TYR A 197 -14.04 -8.73 -23.08
N TYR A 198 -13.54 -7.52 -23.38
CA TYR A 198 -12.38 -6.94 -22.68
C TYR A 198 -11.16 -7.88 -22.60
N ASP A 199 -10.89 -8.58 -23.70
CA ASP A 199 -9.81 -9.57 -23.86
C ASP A 199 -9.99 -10.89 -23.08
N LEU A 200 -11.15 -11.12 -22.44
CA LEU A 200 -11.58 -12.44 -21.96
C LEU A 200 -12.31 -13.22 -23.07
N THR A 201 -11.98 -14.49 -23.26
CA THR A 201 -12.78 -15.38 -24.13
C THR A 201 -14.03 -15.86 -23.38
N GLU A 202 -15.21 -15.47 -23.88
CA GLU A 202 -16.49 -15.85 -23.28
C GLU A 202 -17.52 -16.37 -24.29
N ILE A 203 -18.50 -17.12 -23.78
CA ILE A 203 -19.75 -17.45 -24.48
C ILE A 203 -20.86 -16.57 -23.93
N GLY A 204 -21.17 -15.50 -24.66
CA GLY A 204 -22.29 -14.60 -24.38
C GLY A 204 -23.54 -14.90 -25.20
N ASN A 205 -24.58 -14.06 -25.06
CA ASN A 205 -25.82 -14.18 -25.84
C ASN A 205 -26.40 -15.61 -25.85
N VAL A 206 -26.48 -16.25 -24.68
CA VAL A 206 -26.96 -17.62 -24.54
C VAL A 206 -28.41 -17.74 -25.02
N THR A 207 -28.65 -18.66 -25.96
CA THR A 207 -29.96 -18.91 -26.57
C THR A 207 -30.64 -20.18 -26.07
N ASP A 208 -29.84 -21.20 -25.76
CA ASP A 208 -30.31 -22.46 -25.19
C ASP A 208 -29.31 -22.94 -24.14
N LEU A 209 -29.82 -23.41 -23.00
CA LEU A 209 -29.02 -24.02 -21.92
C LEU A 209 -29.80 -25.20 -21.33
N LEU A 210 -29.11 -26.34 -21.18
CA LEU A 210 -29.67 -27.55 -20.58
C LEU A 210 -28.71 -28.13 -19.55
N VAL A 211 -29.20 -28.37 -18.33
CA VAL A 211 -28.50 -29.14 -17.31
C VAL A 211 -28.69 -30.63 -17.59
N CYS A 212 -27.63 -31.30 -18.01
CA CYS A 212 -27.62 -32.69 -18.46
C CYS A 212 -27.55 -33.68 -17.30
N SER A 213 -26.76 -33.35 -16.28
CA SER A 213 -26.65 -34.10 -15.03
C SER A 213 -26.04 -33.22 -13.95
N SER A 214 -26.16 -33.62 -12.68
CA SER A 214 -25.70 -32.83 -11.53
C SER A 214 -24.85 -33.65 -10.58
N GLY A 215 -23.95 -32.99 -9.84
CA GLY A 215 -23.10 -33.63 -8.83
C GLY A 215 -22.03 -34.55 -9.44
N ASN A 216 -21.58 -34.22 -10.65
CA ASN A 216 -20.48 -34.92 -11.30
C ASN A 216 -19.16 -34.68 -10.58
N THR A 217 -18.17 -35.52 -10.86
CA THR A 217 -16.80 -35.24 -10.43
C THR A 217 -16.28 -34.06 -11.24
N LEU A 218 -15.66 -33.09 -10.58
CA LEU A 218 -15.05 -31.96 -11.29
C LEU A 218 -13.91 -32.46 -12.19
N PRO A 219 -13.73 -31.85 -13.38
CA PRO A 219 -12.54 -32.06 -14.19
C PRO A 219 -11.26 -31.81 -13.39
N THR A 220 -10.15 -32.39 -13.87
CA THR A 220 -8.85 -32.20 -13.26
C THR A 220 -8.46 -30.71 -13.32
N PRO A 221 -8.19 -30.05 -12.17
CA PRO A 221 -7.79 -28.65 -12.18
C PRO A 221 -6.36 -28.51 -12.70
N ALA A 222 -6.08 -27.37 -13.34
CA ALA A 222 -4.72 -26.93 -13.61
C ALA A 222 -3.93 -26.82 -12.30
N SER A 223 -2.63 -27.11 -12.34
CA SER A 223 -1.74 -27.01 -11.18
C SER A 223 -0.47 -26.24 -11.55
N PRO A 224 -0.59 -24.94 -11.88
CA PRO A 224 0.55 -24.13 -12.24
C PRO A 224 1.53 -24.01 -11.08
N VAL A 225 2.81 -23.89 -11.42
CA VAL A 225 3.89 -23.61 -10.47
C VAL A 225 4.31 -22.17 -10.71
N VAL A 226 3.97 -21.30 -9.77
CA VAL A 226 4.32 -19.88 -9.85
C VAL A 226 5.84 -19.75 -9.65
N PRO A 227 6.54 -19.01 -10.53
CA PRO A 227 7.99 -18.79 -10.44
C PRO A 227 8.47 -18.37 -9.06
N THR A 228 9.54 -19.01 -8.61
CA THR A 228 10.29 -18.62 -7.39
C THR A 228 11.70 -18.14 -7.68
N ALA A 229 12.15 -18.32 -8.93
CA ALA A 229 13.41 -17.81 -9.45
C ALA A 229 13.24 -17.45 -10.95
N LEU A 230 14.08 -16.57 -11.47
CA LEU A 230 14.05 -16.15 -12.89
C LEU A 230 14.28 -17.28 -13.90
N ALA A 231 14.88 -18.39 -13.45
CA ALA A 231 15.08 -19.57 -14.29
C ALA A 231 13.82 -20.43 -14.41
N ASP A 232 12.82 -20.21 -13.56
CA ASP A 232 11.55 -20.93 -13.60
C ASP A 232 10.71 -20.45 -14.81
N PRO A 233 9.96 -21.35 -15.46
CA PRO A 233 9.07 -20.95 -16.55
C PRO A 233 7.93 -20.07 -16.00
N VAL A 234 7.67 -18.94 -16.67
CA VAL A 234 6.50 -18.10 -16.38
C VAL A 234 5.23 -18.90 -16.67
N VAL A 235 4.22 -18.75 -15.81
CA VAL A 235 2.91 -19.37 -16.01
C VAL A 235 2.26 -18.76 -17.25
N ASP A 236 1.82 -19.62 -18.16
CA ASP A 236 0.99 -19.23 -19.30
C ASP A 236 -0.48 -19.26 -18.86
N TRP A 237 -0.96 -18.14 -18.29
CA TRP A 237 -2.30 -18.05 -17.74
C TRP A 237 -3.39 -18.17 -18.82
N GLU A 238 -3.10 -17.72 -20.04
CA GLU A 238 -3.96 -17.88 -21.21
C GLU A 238 -4.29 -19.34 -21.49
N ALA A 239 -3.27 -20.21 -21.42
CA ALA A 239 -3.44 -21.64 -21.68
C ALA A 239 -4.30 -22.37 -20.61
N ILE A 240 -4.71 -21.68 -19.56
CA ILE A 240 -5.58 -22.19 -18.50
C ILE A 240 -6.73 -21.22 -18.17
N GLU A 241 -7.04 -20.26 -19.05
CA GLU A 241 -8.12 -19.28 -18.86
C GLU A 241 -9.47 -20.00 -18.66
N GLY A 242 -10.22 -19.66 -17.60
CA GLY A 242 -11.51 -20.28 -17.30
C GLY A 242 -11.44 -21.67 -16.65
N MET A 243 -10.25 -22.27 -16.53
CA MET A 243 -10.10 -23.58 -15.87
C MET A 243 -10.09 -23.46 -14.35
N GLY A 244 -10.53 -24.52 -13.68
CA GLY A 244 -10.25 -24.71 -12.25
C GLY A 244 -8.75 -24.87 -12.01
N VAL A 245 -8.24 -24.30 -10.91
CA VAL A 245 -6.81 -24.27 -10.58
C VAL A 245 -6.56 -24.64 -9.13
N VAL A 246 -5.40 -25.26 -8.86
CA VAL A 246 -4.85 -25.46 -7.51
C VAL A 246 -3.36 -25.09 -7.49
N ILE A 247 -3.02 -24.01 -6.79
CA ILE A 247 -1.64 -23.57 -6.56
C ILE A 247 -1.17 -24.14 -5.22
N ALA A 248 -0.40 -25.23 -5.30
CA ALA A 248 0.05 -25.96 -4.11
C ALA A 248 1.16 -25.25 -3.31
N GLN A 249 1.87 -24.30 -3.92
CA GLN A 249 2.92 -23.53 -3.27
C GLN A 249 2.33 -22.58 -2.20
N PRO A 250 3.11 -22.23 -1.15
CA PRO A 250 2.76 -21.10 -0.32
C PRO A 250 2.83 -19.81 -1.15
N LEU A 251 1.81 -18.97 -1.00
CA LEU A 251 1.78 -17.62 -1.54
C LEU A 251 1.64 -16.64 -0.37
N TYR A 252 2.24 -15.46 -0.50
CA TYR A 252 2.30 -14.44 0.54
C TYR A 252 1.63 -13.17 0.05
N VAL A 253 0.82 -12.55 0.91
CA VAL A 253 0.20 -11.25 0.66
C VAL A 253 1.31 -10.23 0.45
N THR A 254 1.24 -9.48 -0.65
CA THR A 254 2.21 -8.42 -0.95
C THR A 254 1.51 -7.09 -1.23
N GLU A 255 0.25 -7.09 -1.69
CA GLU A 255 -0.53 -5.87 -1.92
C GLU A 255 -2.00 -6.03 -1.55
N MET A 256 -2.56 -4.98 -0.93
CA MET A 256 -3.96 -4.93 -0.47
C MET A 256 -4.61 -3.56 -0.79
N TYR A 257 -4.06 -2.81 -1.75
CA TYR A 257 -4.57 -1.47 -2.07
C TYR A 257 -6.04 -1.50 -2.50
N ARG A 258 -6.43 -2.56 -3.23
CA ARG A 258 -7.78 -2.76 -3.75
C ARG A 258 -8.68 -3.64 -2.89
N LEU A 259 -8.16 -4.24 -1.81
CA LEU A 259 -8.90 -5.15 -0.95
C LEU A 259 -10.23 -4.54 -0.49
N GLY A 260 -10.19 -3.30 0.00
CA GLY A 260 -11.40 -2.65 0.52
C GLY A 260 -12.44 -2.29 -0.53
N SER A 261 -12.07 -2.13 -1.80
CA SER A 261 -12.96 -1.63 -2.85
C SER A 261 -13.41 -2.70 -3.83
N PHE A 262 -12.57 -3.72 -4.06
CA PHE A 262 -12.76 -4.76 -5.08
C PHE A 262 -12.46 -6.16 -4.56
N GLY A 263 -12.17 -6.34 -3.25
CA GLY A 263 -11.79 -7.66 -2.73
C GLY A 263 -10.43 -8.19 -3.19
N GLU A 264 -9.75 -7.46 -4.09
CA GLU A 264 -8.51 -7.89 -4.72
C GLU A 264 -7.29 -7.85 -3.78
N ILE A 265 -6.51 -8.93 -3.82
CA ILE A 265 -5.26 -9.12 -3.09
C ILE A 265 -4.20 -9.63 -4.07
N LYS A 266 -3.02 -8.98 -4.14
CA LYS A 266 -1.87 -9.59 -4.82
C LYS A 266 -1.07 -10.46 -3.87
N LEU A 267 -0.81 -11.66 -4.34
CA LEU A 267 -0.02 -12.68 -3.67
C LEU A 267 1.29 -12.91 -4.43
N SER A 268 2.33 -13.35 -3.72
CA SER A 268 3.67 -13.60 -4.25
C SER A 268 4.17 -14.99 -3.85
N ALA A 269 4.81 -15.71 -4.77
CA ALA A 269 5.42 -17.00 -4.49
C ALA A 269 6.80 -16.91 -3.80
N ILE A 270 7.39 -15.72 -3.70
CA ILE A 270 8.73 -15.49 -3.13
C ILE A 270 8.74 -14.81 -1.77
N GLY A 271 7.57 -14.62 -1.14
CA GLY A 271 7.43 -13.79 0.06
C GLY A 271 6.99 -12.38 -0.27
N ALA A 272 6.95 -11.51 0.74
CA ALA A 272 6.85 -10.07 0.51
C ALA A 272 7.99 -9.61 -0.42
N GLN A 273 7.65 -8.76 -1.38
CA GLN A 273 8.57 -8.38 -2.45
C GLN A 273 9.30 -7.10 -2.09
N ASP A 274 10.63 -7.10 -2.14
CA ASP A 274 11.42 -5.87 -2.00
C ASP A 274 11.36 -5.06 -3.30
N HIS A 275 11.34 -3.73 -3.16
CA HIS A 275 11.51 -2.85 -4.31
C HIS A 275 12.91 -3.05 -4.93
N PRO A 276 13.07 -3.05 -6.27
CA PRO A 276 14.36 -3.30 -6.93
C PRO A 276 15.52 -2.46 -6.41
N ASN A 277 15.30 -1.16 -6.23
CA ASN A 277 16.31 -0.22 -5.73
C ASN A 277 16.40 -0.15 -4.19
N GLN A 278 15.61 -0.96 -3.49
CA GLN A 278 15.89 -1.24 -2.08
C GLN A 278 17.08 -2.19 -1.99
N VAL A 279 17.14 -3.23 -2.82
CA VAL A 279 18.16 -4.30 -2.67
C VAL A 279 19.31 -4.23 -3.68
N ALA A 280 19.14 -3.53 -4.81
CA ALA A 280 20.13 -3.43 -5.86
C ALA A 280 20.41 -1.99 -6.29
N THR A 281 21.63 -1.71 -6.71
CA THR A 281 21.99 -0.38 -7.23
C THR A 281 21.19 -0.06 -8.49
N VAL A 282 20.75 1.19 -8.55
CA VAL A 282 20.02 1.78 -9.67
C VAL A 282 20.70 1.48 -11.02
N GLY A 283 19.90 1.07 -12.01
CA GLY A 283 20.38 0.83 -13.38
C GLY A 283 21.24 -0.43 -13.58
N THR A 284 21.40 -1.28 -12.57
CA THR A 284 22.15 -2.53 -12.69
C THR A 284 21.28 -3.70 -13.16
N PRO A 285 21.88 -4.74 -13.80
CA PRO A 285 21.14 -5.96 -14.13
C PRO A 285 20.47 -6.62 -12.91
N ALA A 286 21.07 -6.51 -11.72
CA ALA A 286 20.48 -7.04 -10.49
C ALA A 286 19.13 -6.37 -10.16
N ALA A 287 18.99 -5.06 -10.35
CA ALA A 287 17.71 -4.38 -10.15
C ALA A 287 16.66 -4.87 -11.17
N THR A 288 17.03 -5.04 -12.43
CA THR A 288 16.14 -5.63 -13.45
C THR A 288 15.74 -7.06 -13.13
N GLU A 289 16.67 -7.87 -12.60
CA GLU A 289 16.42 -9.24 -12.18
C GLU A 289 15.41 -9.30 -11.01
N VAL A 290 15.53 -8.42 -10.02
CA VAL A 290 14.57 -8.33 -8.90
C VAL A 290 13.18 -7.96 -9.41
N TYR A 291 13.05 -6.91 -10.23
CA TYR A 291 11.76 -6.52 -10.80
C TYR A 291 11.11 -7.64 -11.61
N GLN A 292 11.87 -8.27 -12.52
CA GLN A 292 11.33 -9.36 -13.34
C GLN A 292 10.86 -10.52 -12.47
N LEU A 293 11.58 -10.84 -11.40
CA LEU A 293 11.17 -11.89 -10.47
C LEU A 293 9.90 -11.48 -9.71
N ASN A 294 9.79 -10.24 -9.24
CA ASN A 294 8.59 -9.72 -8.59
C ASN A 294 7.36 -9.89 -9.50
N GLN A 295 7.46 -9.46 -10.76
CA GLN A 295 6.35 -9.58 -11.72
C GLN A 295 6.00 -11.04 -12.04
N ASN A 296 7.00 -11.89 -12.27
CA ASN A 296 6.78 -13.29 -12.65
C ASN A 296 6.22 -14.15 -11.50
N SER A 297 6.33 -13.69 -10.25
CA SER A 297 5.96 -14.46 -9.05
C SER A 297 4.61 -14.04 -8.44
N ARG A 298 3.89 -13.11 -9.09
CA ARG A 298 2.60 -12.60 -8.61
C ARG A 298 1.41 -13.45 -9.07
N VAL A 299 0.38 -13.49 -8.23
CA VAL A 299 -0.95 -14.03 -8.51
C VAL A 299 -1.96 -13.06 -7.89
N THR A 300 -2.96 -12.64 -8.65
CA THR A 300 -4.07 -11.84 -8.12
C THR A 300 -5.18 -12.78 -7.63
N LEU A 301 -5.63 -12.58 -6.40
CA LEU A 301 -6.81 -13.20 -5.82
C LEU A 301 -7.90 -12.14 -5.79
N ASP A 302 -9.01 -12.40 -6.45
CA ASP A 302 -10.20 -11.56 -6.43
C ASP A 302 -11.27 -12.32 -5.66
N ASP A 303 -12.02 -11.67 -4.77
CA ASP A 303 -12.98 -12.40 -3.94
C ASP A 303 -14.30 -12.72 -4.66
N GLY A 304 -14.48 -12.28 -5.91
CA GLY A 304 -15.66 -12.52 -6.73
C GLY A 304 -16.83 -11.61 -6.42
N GLU A 305 -16.68 -10.69 -5.46
CA GLU A 305 -17.68 -9.70 -5.06
C GLU A 305 -17.27 -8.30 -5.53
N ASP A 306 -17.74 -7.87 -6.70
CA ASP A 306 -17.60 -6.47 -7.14
C ASP A 306 -18.71 -5.59 -6.53
N GLU A 307 -18.99 -5.76 -5.23
CA GLU A 307 -19.93 -4.93 -4.47
C GLU A 307 -19.35 -3.53 -4.21
N ASN A 308 -19.14 -2.75 -5.27
CA ASN A 308 -19.17 -1.29 -5.13
C ASN A 308 -20.63 -0.84 -5.02
N GLU A 309 -21.27 -1.17 -3.89
CA GLU A 309 -22.71 -0.96 -3.58
C GLU A 309 -23.20 0.50 -3.74
N ASN A 310 -22.31 1.45 -4.04
CA ASN A 310 -22.58 2.87 -3.85
C ASN A 310 -22.03 3.78 -4.96
N TYR A 311 -22.37 3.44 -6.21
CA TYR A 311 -22.51 4.45 -7.26
C TYR A 311 -23.67 5.43 -6.94
N GLY A 312 -23.53 6.24 -5.88
CA GLY A 312 -24.49 7.27 -5.50
C GLY A 312 -24.59 7.66 -4.02
N ASN A 313 -23.84 7.02 -3.10
CA ASN A 313 -23.73 7.44 -1.70
C ASN A 313 -22.25 7.77 -1.35
N ASP A 314 -22.00 8.45 -0.24
CA ASP A 314 -20.65 8.93 0.15
C ASP A 314 -19.65 7.82 0.62
N THR A 315 -20.03 6.52 0.60
CA THR A 315 -19.16 5.37 0.94
C THR A 315 -18.87 4.54 -0.31
N TRP A 316 -17.61 4.49 -0.77
CA TRP A 316 -17.21 3.76 -1.99
C TRP A 316 -16.91 2.26 -1.77
N ASN A 317 -16.77 1.85 -0.51
CA ASN A 317 -16.41 0.47 -0.16
C ASN A 317 -17.62 -0.29 0.43
N PRO A 318 -17.74 -1.61 0.19
CA PRO A 318 -18.81 -2.46 0.73
C PRO A 318 -18.84 -2.45 2.25
N ALA A 319 -20.01 -2.66 2.84
CA ALA A 319 -20.21 -2.60 4.29
C ALA A 319 -19.38 -3.65 5.06
N THR A 320 -19.07 -4.77 4.41
CA THR A 320 -18.18 -5.83 4.91
C THR A 320 -17.31 -6.31 3.76
N THR A 321 -16.01 -6.49 4.03
CA THR A 321 -15.04 -7.03 3.05
C THR A 321 -14.37 -8.26 3.66
N PRO A 322 -14.27 -9.39 2.94
CA PRO A 322 -13.51 -10.54 3.38
C PRO A 322 -12.07 -10.19 3.79
N TYR A 323 -11.57 -10.90 4.81
CA TYR A 323 -10.21 -10.78 5.36
C TYR A 323 -9.83 -9.42 5.99
N LEU A 324 -10.71 -8.42 5.93
CA LEU A 324 -10.52 -7.09 6.51
C LEU A 324 -11.12 -7.01 7.92
N SER A 325 -10.38 -6.41 8.87
CA SER A 325 -10.89 -6.20 10.24
C SER A 325 -10.23 -5.01 10.90
N ALA A 326 -11.02 -4.08 11.43
CA ALA A 326 -10.48 -2.91 12.11
C ALA A 326 -9.78 -3.25 13.44
N VAL A 327 -10.28 -4.28 14.15
CA VAL A 327 -9.87 -4.58 15.53
C VAL A 327 -8.72 -5.57 15.59
N ASP A 328 -8.95 -6.80 15.12
CA ASP A 328 -7.99 -7.90 15.19
C ASP A 328 -8.20 -8.85 14.02
N GLY A 329 -7.10 -9.43 13.53
CA GLY A 329 -7.14 -10.46 12.49
C GLY A 329 -7.35 -9.94 11.07
N THR A 330 -7.03 -8.66 10.80
CA THR A 330 -6.95 -8.13 9.44
C THR A 330 -5.81 -8.75 8.66
N LEU A 331 -5.95 -8.78 7.34
CA LEU A 331 -4.88 -9.13 6.42
C LEU A 331 -3.78 -8.08 6.48
N ARG A 332 -2.54 -8.55 6.62
CA ARG A 332 -1.33 -7.72 6.60
C ARG A 332 -0.36 -8.28 5.56
N SER A 333 0.49 -7.41 5.01
CA SER A 333 1.54 -7.87 4.11
C SER A 333 2.40 -8.96 4.77
N GLY A 334 2.73 -10.01 4.04
CA GLY A 334 3.42 -11.19 4.57
C GLY A 334 2.54 -12.27 5.19
N ASP A 335 1.25 -12.05 5.41
CA ASP A 335 0.30 -13.15 5.65
C ASP A 335 0.34 -14.15 4.47
N SER A 336 -0.05 -15.40 4.70
CA SER A 336 0.15 -16.44 3.68
C SER A 336 -1.04 -17.37 3.48
N VAL A 337 -1.13 -17.94 2.30
CA VAL A 337 -2.07 -19.01 1.94
C VAL A 337 -1.30 -20.16 1.31
N THR A 338 -1.78 -21.39 1.45
CA THR A 338 -1.17 -22.57 0.82
C THR A 338 -2.27 -23.45 0.25
N GLY A 339 -2.08 -23.94 -0.97
CA GLY A 339 -3.11 -24.71 -1.66
C GLY A 339 -4.28 -23.83 -2.10
N LEU A 340 -3.98 -22.62 -2.59
CA LEU A 340 -4.98 -21.71 -3.13
C LEU A 340 -5.69 -22.42 -4.30
N ALA A 341 -7.02 -22.44 -4.25
CA ALA A 341 -7.86 -23.09 -5.25
C ALA A 341 -8.99 -22.15 -5.68
N GLY A 342 -9.35 -22.21 -6.96
CA GLY A 342 -10.34 -21.35 -7.58
C GLY A 342 -10.44 -21.62 -9.07
N VAL A 343 -10.90 -20.64 -9.84
CA VAL A 343 -10.92 -20.65 -11.31
C VAL A 343 -10.15 -19.45 -11.83
N VAL A 344 -9.48 -19.59 -12.98
CA VAL A 344 -8.76 -18.50 -13.63
C VAL A 344 -9.76 -17.62 -14.38
N HIS A 345 -9.74 -16.32 -14.15
CA HIS A 345 -10.51 -15.32 -14.87
C HIS A 345 -9.56 -14.23 -15.40
N TYR A 346 -10.03 -13.46 -16.38
CA TYR A 346 -9.29 -12.31 -16.90
C TYR A 346 -10.18 -11.09 -16.83
N SER A 347 -9.70 -10.05 -16.16
CA SER A 347 -10.42 -8.80 -15.98
C SER A 347 -9.43 -7.63 -15.90
N PHE A 348 -9.85 -6.43 -16.29
CA PHE A 348 -9.06 -5.18 -16.16
C PHE A 348 -7.58 -5.20 -16.61
N GLY A 349 -7.20 -6.14 -17.48
CA GLY A 349 -5.83 -6.27 -18.00
C GLY A 349 -4.95 -7.28 -17.26
N GLU A 350 -5.49 -8.07 -16.33
CA GLU A 350 -4.76 -9.08 -15.56
C GLU A 350 -5.54 -10.39 -15.39
N TYR A 351 -4.81 -11.48 -15.16
CA TYR A 351 -5.41 -12.76 -14.78
C TYR A 351 -5.53 -12.83 -13.26
N GLU A 352 -6.68 -13.29 -12.81
CA GLU A 352 -7.04 -13.41 -11.40
C GLU A 352 -7.56 -14.81 -11.08
N ILE A 353 -7.46 -15.18 -9.81
CA ILE A 353 -8.05 -16.40 -9.27
C ILE A 353 -9.31 -16.02 -8.53
N GLN A 354 -10.43 -16.56 -8.99
CA GLN A 354 -11.74 -16.43 -8.36
C GLN A 354 -11.99 -17.65 -7.46
N PRO A 355 -12.09 -17.50 -6.13
CA PRO A 355 -12.41 -18.57 -5.20
C PRO A 355 -13.76 -19.20 -5.51
N VAL A 356 -13.87 -20.50 -5.27
CA VAL A 356 -15.13 -21.23 -5.45
C VAL A 356 -15.51 -21.91 -4.14
N ASN A 357 -16.54 -21.38 -3.49
CA ASN A 357 -17.12 -21.99 -2.30
C ASN A 357 -18.30 -22.90 -2.67
N VAL A 358 -18.03 -24.19 -2.85
CA VAL A 358 -19.06 -25.19 -3.16
C VAL A 358 -20.10 -25.34 -2.04
N ALA A 359 -19.77 -24.99 -0.79
CA ALA A 359 -20.70 -25.09 0.32
C ALA A 359 -21.71 -23.93 0.36
N ASP A 360 -21.28 -22.75 -0.07
CA ASP A 360 -22.09 -21.55 -0.16
C ASP A 360 -21.58 -20.63 -1.31
N PRO A 361 -22.14 -20.75 -2.53
CA PRO A 361 -21.69 -19.98 -3.68
C PRO A 361 -21.84 -18.47 -3.54
N THR A 362 -22.63 -17.99 -2.56
CA THR A 362 -22.80 -16.55 -2.29
C THR A 362 -21.73 -16.00 -1.34
N ASP A 363 -20.76 -16.81 -0.91
CA ASP A 363 -19.61 -16.40 -0.09
C ASP A 363 -18.35 -17.14 -0.59
N PRO A 364 -17.89 -16.84 -1.82
CA PRO A 364 -16.68 -17.40 -2.43
C PRO A 364 -15.45 -17.30 -1.53
N ALA A 365 -15.26 -16.15 -0.88
CA ALA A 365 -14.10 -15.81 -0.08
C ALA A 365 -13.92 -16.75 1.11
N ALA A 366 -15.02 -17.25 1.69
CA ALA A 366 -14.94 -18.25 2.76
C ALA A 366 -14.23 -19.56 2.35
N ALA A 367 -13.97 -19.81 1.06
CA ALA A 367 -13.15 -20.93 0.59
C ALA A 367 -11.64 -20.75 0.87
N VAL A 368 -11.16 -19.53 1.05
CA VAL A 368 -9.74 -19.23 1.28
C VAL A 368 -9.50 -18.95 2.75
N THR A 369 -8.45 -19.57 3.30
CA THR A 369 -8.03 -19.33 4.69
C THR A 369 -6.58 -18.90 4.74
N PHE A 370 -6.35 -17.67 5.18
CA PHE A 370 -5.02 -17.13 5.41
C PHE A 370 -4.45 -17.56 6.77
N VAL A 371 -3.16 -17.88 6.77
CA VAL A 371 -2.30 -17.97 7.95
C VAL A 371 -1.78 -16.58 8.26
N ARG A 372 -2.12 -16.09 9.46
CA ARG A 372 -1.65 -14.80 9.99
C ARG A 372 -0.19 -14.91 10.40
N ALA A 373 0.71 -14.52 9.51
CA ALA A 373 2.16 -14.66 9.66
C ALA A 373 2.82 -13.33 10.06
N ASN A 374 2.17 -12.19 9.80
CA ASN A 374 2.61 -10.87 10.22
C ASN A 374 1.59 -10.26 11.19
N PRO A 375 1.56 -10.65 12.48
CA PRO A 375 0.69 -10.01 13.45
C PRO A 375 1.13 -8.57 13.73
N ARG A 376 0.16 -7.70 14.03
CA ARG A 376 0.37 -6.33 14.51
C ARG A 376 1.45 -6.28 15.61
N PRO A 377 2.60 -5.61 15.39
CA PRO A 377 3.71 -5.62 16.34
C PRO A 377 3.51 -4.67 17.52
N ASP A 378 4.11 -5.01 18.67
CA ASP A 378 4.32 -4.07 19.77
C ASP A 378 5.27 -2.93 19.36
N LEU A 379 5.26 -1.81 20.09
CA LEU A 379 6.23 -0.73 19.91
C LEU A 379 7.68 -1.25 20.06
N PRO A 380 8.60 -0.94 19.12
CA PRO A 380 10.00 -1.34 19.23
C PRO A 380 10.70 -0.73 20.45
N ASP A 381 11.45 -1.55 21.19
CA ASP A 381 12.34 -1.07 22.26
C ASP A 381 13.70 -0.66 21.67
N VAL A 382 13.87 0.65 21.49
CA VAL A 382 15.11 1.26 21.00
C VAL A 382 16.07 1.66 22.14
N GLY A 383 15.69 1.45 23.40
CA GLY A 383 16.46 1.87 24.57
C GLY A 383 16.73 3.38 24.64
N GLY A 384 17.78 3.75 25.36
CA GLY A 384 18.24 5.14 25.51
C GLY A 384 17.43 5.93 26.55
N THR A 385 17.97 7.10 26.92
CA THR A 385 17.27 8.07 27.80
C THR A 385 16.64 9.21 27.02
N PHE A 386 16.95 9.31 25.72
CA PHE A 386 16.39 10.31 24.82
C PHE A 386 16.00 9.65 23.51
N LYS A 387 14.80 9.94 23.02
CA LYS A 387 14.26 9.37 21.78
C LYS A 387 13.97 10.46 20.75
N VAL A 388 14.36 10.19 19.50
CA VAL A 388 14.00 11.02 18.34
C VAL A 388 13.20 10.14 17.37
N ALA A 389 12.10 10.66 16.84
CA ALA A 389 11.30 9.95 15.85
C ALA A 389 11.00 10.80 14.62
N SER A 390 10.81 10.18 13.47
CA SER A 390 10.20 10.80 12.29
C SER A 390 8.90 10.12 11.93
N PHE A 391 7.91 10.91 11.53
CA PHE A 391 6.61 10.38 11.11
C PHE A 391 6.00 11.24 10.00
N ASN A 392 5.78 10.63 8.82
CA ASN A 392 4.94 11.21 7.78
C ASN A 392 3.48 10.92 8.14
N VAL A 393 2.69 11.97 8.36
CA VAL A 393 1.32 11.86 8.91
C VAL A 393 0.21 11.95 7.86
N LEU A 394 0.54 11.75 6.57
CA LEU A 394 -0.40 11.67 5.45
C LEU A 394 -1.40 12.84 5.40
N ASN A 395 -0.90 14.02 5.06
CA ASN A 395 -1.65 15.26 4.90
C ASN A 395 -2.52 15.65 6.12
N TYR A 396 -1.91 16.01 7.25
CA TYR A 396 -2.61 16.62 8.37
C TYR A 396 -3.02 18.07 8.05
N PHE A 397 -4.23 18.24 7.52
CA PHE A 397 -4.74 19.51 7.02
C PHE A 397 -5.97 19.99 7.79
N THR A 398 -5.89 21.21 8.29
CA THR A 398 -7.02 21.92 8.90
C THR A 398 -7.93 22.57 7.86
N THR A 399 -7.43 22.79 6.64
CA THR A 399 -8.24 23.21 5.49
C THR A 399 -8.88 22.00 4.80
N LEU A 400 -10.09 21.64 5.25
CA LEU A 400 -10.84 20.49 4.76
C LEU A 400 -11.10 20.53 3.25
N GLY A 401 -11.03 19.36 2.61
CA GLY A 401 -11.32 19.18 1.17
C GLY A 401 -10.26 19.77 0.24
N SER A 402 -9.08 20.10 0.76
CA SER A 402 -7.93 20.52 -0.05
C SER A 402 -6.94 19.39 -0.29
N ARG A 403 -6.39 18.86 0.81
CA ARG A 403 -5.59 17.64 0.95
C ARG A 403 -5.95 17.02 2.29
N GLY A 404 -5.69 15.73 2.46
CA GLY A 404 -6.09 14.99 3.65
C GLY A 404 -7.61 14.94 3.80
N ALA A 405 -8.10 15.08 5.03
CA ALA A 405 -9.52 15.04 5.35
C ALA A 405 -10.39 16.02 4.51
N SER A 406 -11.46 15.49 3.93
CA SER A 406 -12.52 16.21 3.23
C SER A 406 -13.59 16.75 4.17
N THR A 407 -13.83 16.09 5.30
CA THR A 407 -14.84 16.47 6.30
C THR A 407 -14.26 16.69 7.70
N ALA A 408 -15.03 17.35 8.58
CA ALA A 408 -14.60 17.55 9.95
C ALA A 408 -14.56 16.24 10.75
N ASP A 409 -15.42 15.28 10.39
CA ASP A 409 -15.47 13.97 11.03
C ASP A 409 -14.28 13.11 10.59
N GLU A 410 -13.90 13.14 9.30
CA GLU A 410 -12.63 12.56 8.81
C GLU A 410 -11.42 13.18 9.50
N PHE A 411 -11.37 14.51 9.64
CA PHE A 411 -10.26 15.18 10.32
C PHE A 411 -10.13 14.74 11.78
N GLU A 412 -11.26 14.58 12.49
CA GLU A 412 -11.24 14.06 13.85
C GLU A 412 -10.73 12.62 13.92
N ARG A 413 -11.14 11.78 12.97
CA ARG A 413 -10.66 10.39 12.83
C ARG A 413 -9.16 10.35 12.57
N GLN A 414 -8.69 11.09 11.57
CA GLN A 414 -7.28 11.22 11.21
C GLN A 414 -6.45 11.69 12.42
N ALA A 415 -6.89 12.77 13.06
CA ALA A 415 -6.20 13.36 14.20
C ALA A 415 -6.13 12.41 15.40
N THR A 416 -7.19 11.65 15.65
CA THR A 416 -7.20 10.65 16.73
C THR A 416 -6.12 9.59 16.50
N LYS A 417 -6.06 8.99 15.29
CA LYS A 417 -5.05 7.96 14.99
C LYS A 417 -3.62 8.50 15.11
N ILE A 418 -3.36 9.69 14.57
CA ILE A 418 -2.04 10.33 14.62
C ILE A 418 -1.63 10.68 16.07
N VAL A 419 -2.57 11.18 16.87
CA VAL A 419 -2.31 11.53 18.28
C VAL A 419 -1.96 10.29 19.09
N GLU A 420 -2.71 9.18 18.93
CA GLU A 420 -2.39 7.91 19.60
C GLU A 420 -1.01 7.39 19.16
N ALA A 421 -0.70 7.41 17.85
CA ALA A 421 0.60 7.00 17.34
C ALA A 421 1.77 7.81 17.94
N ILE A 422 1.66 9.13 18.00
CA ILE A 422 2.72 10.01 18.54
C ILE A 422 2.86 9.85 20.07
N ILE A 423 1.76 9.62 20.79
CA ILE A 423 1.79 9.34 22.23
C ILE A 423 2.50 8.02 22.51
N ASP A 424 2.16 6.96 21.77
CA ASP A 424 2.74 5.63 21.96
C ASP A 424 4.23 5.60 21.60
N VAL A 425 4.65 6.29 20.53
CA VAL A 425 6.07 6.44 20.17
C VAL A 425 6.90 7.03 21.33
N ASP A 426 6.28 7.90 22.15
CA ASP A 426 6.88 8.44 23.38
C ASP A 426 8.26 9.07 23.15
N ALA A 427 8.43 9.78 22.03
CA ALA A 427 9.70 10.40 21.65
C ALA A 427 9.83 11.85 22.11
N ASP A 428 11.04 12.21 22.53
CA ASP A 428 11.42 13.54 23.06
C ASP A 428 11.46 14.61 21.99
N VAL A 429 11.81 14.24 20.76
CA VAL A 429 11.68 15.09 19.58
C VAL A 429 11.05 14.28 18.46
N VAL A 430 10.01 14.83 17.82
CA VAL A 430 9.36 14.21 16.66
C VAL A 430 9.43 15.17 15.47
N GLY A 431 10.05 14.70 14.39
CA GLY A 431 9.97 15.32 13.09
C GLY A 431 8.73 14.86 12.33
N LEU A 432 7.95 15.80 11.83
CA LEU A 432 6.70 15.54 11.15
C LEU A 432 6.82 15.95 9.68
N MET A 433 6.37 15.08 8.78
CA MET A 433 6.15 15.38 7.37
C MET A 433 4.65 15.44 7.10
N GLU A 434 4.24 16.15 6.05
CA GLU A 434 2.83 16.28 5.66
C GLU A 434 1.94 17.07 6.60
N ILE A 435 2.50 18.07 7.26
CA ILE A 435 1.73 19.09 7.98
C ILE A 435 1.33 20.20 7.00
N GLU A 436 0.08 20.64 7.04
CA GLU A 436 -0.35 21.81 6.25
C GLU A 436 0.52 23.04 6.56
N ASN A 437 0.90 23.76 5.50
CA ASN A 437 1.80 24.91 5.57
C ASN A 437 1.09 26.18 6.06
N ASN A 438 0.59 26.12 7.29
CA ASN A 438 0.02 27.22 8.05
C ASN A 438 0.36 27.04 9.56
N ASP A 439 -0.11 27.98 10.39
CA ASP A 439 0.07 27.87 11.85
C ASP A 439 -1.01 26.98 12.50
N ALA A 440 -2.21 26.93 11.91
CA ALA A 440 -3.36 26.26 12.50
C ALA A 440 -3.16 24.76 12.69
N ALA A 441 -2.57 24.08 11.70
CA ALA A 441 -2.38 22.63 11.73
C ALA A 441 -1.47 22.15 12.86
N ILE A 442 -0.28 22.76 13.00
CA ILE A 442 0.64 22.37 14.07
C ILE A 442 0.12 22.76 15.46
N ILE A 443 -0.56 23.90 15.57
CA ILE A 443 -1.19 24.34 16.83
C ILE A 443 -2.31 23.38 17.25
N ASP A 444 -3.14 22.94 16.30
CA ASP A 444 -4.21 21.97 16.55
C ASP A 444 -3.64 20.62 17.02
N LEU A 445 -2.68 20.06 16.27
CA LEU A 445 -2.05 18.78 16.63
C LEU A 445 -1.42 18.81 18.02
N VAL A 446 -0.62 19.84 18.33
CA VAL A 446 0.01 20.00 19.66
C VAL A 446 -1.04 20.21 20.75
N GLY A 447 -2.13 20.93 20.45
CA GLY A 447 -3.26 21.09 21.37
C GLY A 447 -3.90 19.74 21.72
N ARG A 448 -4.11 18.88 20.73
CA ARG A 448 -4.67 17.53 20.91
C ARG A 448 -3.72 16.62 21.68
N LEU A 449 -2.43 16.62 21.32
CA LEU A 449 -1.39 15.86 22.02
C LEU A 449 -1.33 16.23 23.51
N ASN A 450 -1.31 17.53 23.82
CA ASN A 450 -1.33 17.99 25.22
C ASN A 450 -2.65 17.67 25.94
N GLY A 451 -3.77 17.63 25.21
CA GLY A 451 -5.05 17.18 25.75
C GLY A 451 -5.06 15.70 26.12
N ALA A 452 -4.44 14.85 25.30
CA ALA A 452 -4.42 13.39 25.44
C ALA A 452 -3.32 12.89 26.38
N ALA A 453 -2.10 13.46 26.32
CA ALA A 453 -0.99 13.09 27.20
C ALA A 453 -1.23 13.48 28.68
N GLY A 454 -2.09 14.48 28.93
CA GLY A 454 -2.40 14.91 30.30
C GLY A 454 -1.20 15.53 31.02
N ALA A 455 -1.01 15.21 32.30
CA ALA A 455 0.05 15.82 33.13
C ALA A 455 1.41 15.11 33.04
N THR A 456 1.52 14.04 32.25
CA THR A 456 2.76 13.23 32.17
C THR A 456 3.74 13.72 31.12
N ARG A 457 3.28 14.48 30.11
CA ARG A 457 4.10 15.00 29.02
C ARG A 457 3.54 16.33 28.54
N THR A 458 4.40 17.28 28.17
CA THR A 458 3.95 18.56 27.58
C THR A 458 4.70 18.81 26.29
N TYR A 459 3.98 18.75 25.18
CA TYR A 459 4.50 18.99 23.85
C TYR A 459 4.58 20.49 23.54
N GLY A 460 5.76 20.94 23.13
CA GLY A 460 6.01 22.19 22.43
C GLY A 460 6.21 21.94 20.93
N TYR A 461 6.28 23.02 20.15
CA TYR A 461 6.64 22.96 18.74
C TYR A 461 7.61 24.08 18.37
N ILE A 462 8.34 23.87 17.28
CA ILE A 462 9.20 24.89 16.69
C ILE A 462 8.36 25.76 15.77
N ASP A 463 8.18 27.02 16.16
CA ASP A 463 7.41 27.99 15.38
C ASP A 463 8.23 28.50 14.18
N THR A 464 8.04 27.83 13.04
CA THR A 464 8.66 28.19 11.76
C THR A 464 7.82 29.19 10.96
N GLY A 465 6.57 29.43 11.33
CA GLY A 465 5.56 30.00 10.44
C GLY A 465 5.40 29.18 9.14
N VAL A 466 5.16 29.89 8.05
CA VAL A 466 5.09 29.32 6.68
C VAL A 466 6.51 29.11 6.14
N VAL A 467 6.78 27.93 5.61
CA VAL A 467 8.08 27.53 5.07
C VAL A 467 7.93 27.12 3.60
N GLY A 468 8.68 27.74 2.70
CA GLY A 468 8.56 27.47 1.26
C GLY A 468 7.23 27.93 0.66
N THR A 469 6.85 27.31 -0.46
CA THR A 469 5.63 27.68 -1.21
C THR A 469 4.62 26.53 -1.39
N ASP A 470 5.00 25.29 -1.06
CA ASP A 470 4.12 24.13 -1.12
C ASP A 470 3.00 24.21 -0.06
N GLN A 471 1.89 23.51 -0.28
CA GLN A 471 0.80 23.43 0.70
C GLN A 471 1.18 22.59 1.92
N ILE A 472 2.25 21.80 1.81
CA ILE A 472 2.78 20.92 2.84
C ILE A 472 4.13 21.48 3.32
N LYS A 473 4.36 21.43 4.64
CA LYS A 473 5.67 21.66 5.27
C LYS A 473 6.07 20.50 6.16
N VAL A 474 7.34 20.51 6.56
CA VAL A 474 7.82 19.74 7.71
C VAL A 474 7.63 20.53 9.00
N ALA A 475 7.51 19.84 10.14
CA ALA A 475 7.42 20.45 11.45
C ALA A 475 8.23 19.67 12.50
N ILE A 476 8.52 20.30 13.64
CA ILE A 476 9.19 19.66 14.77
C ILE A 476 8.36 19.92 16.03
N ILE A 477 8.00 18.85 16.74
CA ILE A 477 7.44 18.89 18.09
C ILE A 477 8.42 18.24 19.07
N TYR A 478 8.32 18.59 20.35
CA TYR A 478 9.22 18.08 21.37
C TYR A 478 8.57 18.08 22.75
N ASP A 479 9.02 17.20 23.64
CA ASP A 479 8.64 17.27 25.05
C ASP A 479 9.48 18.33 25.76
N THR A 480 8.78 19.33 26.29
CA THR A 480 9.37 20.47 26.99
C THR A 480 10.06 20.10 28.29
N ALA A 481 9.80 18.91 28.85
CA ALA A 481 10.45 18.42 30.06
C ALA A 481 11.82 17.79 29.79
N THR A 482 12.03 17.22 28.60
CA THR A 482 13.25 16.45 28.26
C THR A 482 14.11 17.11 27.19
N ALA A 483 13.55 18.04 26.41
CA ALA A 483 14.24 18.77 25.35
C ALA A 483 13.98 20.28 25.43
N ALA A 484 15.04 21.09 25.28
CA ALA A 484 14.95 22.54 25.17
C ALA A 484 15.59 23.05 23.86
N PRO A 485 14.89 23.86 23.04
CA PRO A 485 15.48 24.39 21.82
C PRO A 485 16.58 25.41 22.12
N VAL A 486 17.72 25.24 21.46
CA VAL A 486 18.91 26.11 21.57
C VAL A 486 19.09 26.88 20.28
N GLY A 487 19.15 28.20 20.38
CA GLY A 487 19.21 29.10 19.23
C GLY A 487 17.87 29.17 18.47
N GLY A 488 17.90 29.80 17.29
CA GLY A 488 16.77 29.79 16.37
C GLY A 488 16.80 28.58 15.44
N HIS A 489 15.64 28.18 14.91
CA HIS A 489 15.56 27.17 13.87
C HIS A 489 16.26 27.64 12.59
N ALA A 490 16.73 26.70 11.78
CA ALA A 490 17.31 26.93 10.47
C ALA A 490 16.43 26.30 9.39
N VAL A 491 16.33 26.95 8.23
CA VAL A 491 15.60 26.45 7.06
C VAL A 491 16.59 26.27 5.92
N LEU A 492 16.58 25.10 5.28
CA LEU A 492 17.33 24.84 4.05
C LEU A 492 16.42 25.01 2.85
N ASP A 493 16.70 26.03 2.05
CA ASP A 493 16.02 26.35 0.81
C ASP A 493 17.03 26.87 -0.24
N SER A 494 16.53 27.31 -1.40
CA SER A 494 17.39 27.83 -2.47
C SER A 494 18.12 29.13 -2.12
N SER A 495 17.70 29.84 -1.06
CA SER A 495 18.37 31.04 -0.56
C SER A 495 19.62 30.73 0.27
N VAL A 496 19.63 29.58 0.96
CA VAL A 496 20.80 29.03 1.65
C VAL A 496 21.74 28.35 0.66
N SER A 497 21.21 27.53 -0.24
CA SER A 497 21.97 26.87 -1.29
C SER A 497 21.16 26.77 -2.57
N PRO A 498 21.57 27.43 -3.67
CA PRO A 498 20.85 27.36 -4.95
C PRO A 498 20.75 25.94 -5.55
N ALA A 499 21.50 24.97 -5.03
CA ALA A 499 21.42 23.57 -5.43
C ALA A 499 20.26 22.82 -4.74
N PHE A 500 19.68 23.37 -3.67
CA PHE A 500 18.46 22.87 -3.06
C PHE A 500 17.25 23.53 -3.76
N LEU A 501 16.66 22.81 -4.71
CA LEU A 501 15.50 23.31 -5.48
C LEU A 501 14.23 23.19 -4.64
N ASP A 502 13.85 24.28 -3.96
CA ASP A 502 12.71 24.37 -3.05
C ASP A 502 11.36 24.65 -3.74
N ASP A 503 11.36 24.77 -5.08
CA ASP A 503 10.18 24.66 -5.94
C ASP A 503 9.84 23.19 -6.28
N LYS A 504 10.70 22.25 -5.87
CA LYS A 504 10.52 20.80 -6.02
C LYS A 504 10.54 20.09 -4.67
N ASN A 505 11.60 20.28 -3.90
CA ASN A 505 11.74 19.74 -2.55
C ASN A 505 11.04 20.66 -1.55
N ARG A 506 10.46 20.10 -0.49
CA ARG A 506 10.02 20.93 0.62
C ARG A 506 11.27 21.39 1.38
N PRO A 507 11.36 22.68 1.78
CA PRO A 507 12.51 23.13 2.57
C PRO A 507 12.66 22.28 3.83
N ALA A 508 13.90 21.87 4.13
CA ALA A 508 14.19 21.15 5.36
C ALA A 508 14.28 22.13 6.54
N VAL A 509 13.91 21.68 7.73
CA VAL A 509 13.96 22.48 8.96
C VAL A 509 14.86 21.79 9.98
N ALA A 510 15.80 22.52 10.55
CA ALA A 510 16.66 22.02 11.60
C ALA A 510 16.50 22.83 12.89
N GLN A 511 16.50 22.13 14.03
CA GLN A 511 16.56 22.73 15.35
C GLN A 511 17.60 21.97 16.18
N THR A 512 18.41 22.73 16.93
CA THR A 512 19.27 22.15 17.96
C THR A 512 18.51 22.08 19.28
N PHE A 513 18.56 20.94 19.94
CA PHE A 513 17.97 20.71 21.25
C PHE A 513 19.05 20.40 22.26
N GLU A 514 18.90 20.96 23.46
CA GLU A 514 19.53 20.45 24.66
C GLU A 514 18.69 19.30 25.21
N GLU A 515 19.31 18.13 25.38
CA GLU A 515 18.71 17.04 26.14
C GLU A 515 18.96 17.31 27.62
N MET A 516 17.87 17.51 28.37
CA MET A 516 17.93 18.12 29.70
C MET A 516 18.68 17.24 30.72
N ALA A 517 18.65 15.91 30.55
CA ALA A 517 19.25 14.99 31.51
C ALA A 517 20.79 14.91 31.42
N SER A 518 21.37 15.12 30.23
CA SER A 518 22.81 15.04 29.97
C SER A 518 23.43 16.40 29.64
N GLY A 519 22.64 17.41 29.26
CA GLY A 519 23.14 18.70 28.78
C GLY A 519 23.83 18.62 27.41
N ASN A 520 23.68 17.50 26.68
CA ASN A 520 24.18 17.40 25.31
C ASN A 520 23.31 18.17 24.35
N LEU A 521 23.94 18.62 23.26
CA LEU A 521 23.25 19.29 22.17
C LEU A 521 23.18 18.36 20.96
N VAL A 522 21.96 18.14 20.46
CA VAL A 522 21.66 17.36 19.25
C VAL A 522 20.92 18.25 18.25
N THR A 523 21.40 18.27 17.00
CA THR A 523 20.71 18.94 15.90
C THR A 523 19.87 17.91 15.15
N VAL A 524 18.56 18.15 15.10
CA VAL A 524 17.60 17.34 14.37
C VAL A 524 17.15 18.12 13.15
N ALA A 525 17.38 17.58 11.96
CA ALA A 525 16.99 18.14 10.68
C ALA A 525 15.91 17.28 10.03
N VAL A 526 14.70 17.84 9.91
CA VAL A 526 13.55 17.18 9.30
C VAL A 526 13.49 17.54 7.82
N ASN A 527 13.33 16.53 6.98
CA ASN A 527 13.28 16.68 5.54
C ASN A 527 12.01 16.04 4.96
N HIS A 528 11.61 16.51 3.77
CA HIS A 528 10.62 15.85 2.93
C HIS A 528 10.99 16.16 1.47
N LEU A 529 11.82 15.29 0.87
CA LEU A 529 12.31 15.49 -0.48
C LEU A 529 11.21 15.24 -1.53
N LYS A 530 11.49 15.61 -2.78
CA LYS A 530 10.50 15.55 -3.85
C LYS A 530 10.02 14.11 -4.11
N SER A 531 8.69 13.92 -4.06
CA SER A 531 8.01 12.66 -4.40
C SER A 531 8.41 12.06 -5.75
N LYS A 532 8.48 10.72 -5.81
CA LYS A 532 8.89 9.94 -7.00
C LYS A 532 7.89 9.95 -8.17
N GLY A 533 6.61 10.24 -7.91
CA GLY A 533 5.53 10.13 -8.91
C GLY A 533 5.22 11.39 -9.72
N SER A 534 5.69 12.57 -9.31
CA SER A 534 5.42 13.82 -10.04
C SER A 534 6.55 14.18 -11.00
N ASP A 535 6.25 15.05 -11.97
CA ASP A 535 7.23 15.56 -12.91
C ASP A 535 8.22 16.55 -12.26
N CYS A 536 9.49 16.45 -12.66
CA CYS A 536 10.56 17.39 -12.32
C CYS A 536 10.99 18.30 -13.48
N ASP A 537 10.50 18.07 -14.70
CA ASP A 537 10.79 18.93 -15.84
C ASP A 537 9.99 20.23 -15.79
N THR A 538 10.68 21.31 -15.42
CA THR A 538 10.24 22.67 -15.76
C THR A 538 11.44 23.50 -16.23
N THR A 539 11.85 23.34 -17.48
CA THR A 539 12.50 24.36 -18.34
C THR A 539 13.02 25.63 -17.63
N SER A 540 14.25 25.64 -17.07
CA SER A 540 14.95 26.91 -16.72
C SER A 540 16.46 26.83 -16.47
N ASN A 541 17.24 26.02 -17.21
CA ASN A 541 18.71 26.20 -17.28
C ASN A 541 19.15 26.62 -18.69
N PRO A 542 19.26 27.94 -19.01
CA PRO A 542 19.51 28.43 -20.37
C PRO A 542 20.99 28.32 -20.80
N GLY A 543 21.68 27.24 -20.42
CA GLY A 543 23.12 27.08 -20.63
C GLY A 543 23.62 25.67 -20.98
N ASP A 544 22.78 24.63 -20.92
CA ASP A 544 23.22 23.26 -21.21
C ASP A 544 23.18 22.94 -22.72
N PRO A 545 24.31 22.57 -23.36
CA PRO A 545 24.37 22.22 -24.77
C PRO A 545 23.83 20.82 -25.14
N ALA A 546 23.25 20.05 -24.21
CA ALA A 546 22.58 18.76 -24.50
C ALA A 546 21.13 18.88 -25.03
N TYR A 547 20.75 20.05 -25.55
CA TYR A 547 19.39 20.32 -26.03
C TYR A 547 19.10 19.66 -27.40
N GLY A 548 18.35 18.55 -27.36
CA GLY A 548 17.40 18.17 -28.41
C GLY A 548 17.84 17.10 -29.41
N VAL A 549 17.47 15.84 -29.13
CA VAL A 549 16.81 14.90 -30.09
C VAL A 549 16.21 13.70 -29.31
N ALA A 550 14.87 13.61 -29.16
CA ALA A 550 14.06 12.37 -29.30
C ALA A 550 12.60 12.56 -28.79
N PRO A 551 11.59 11.96 -29.46
CA PRO A 551 10.19 11.97 -29.01
C PRO A 551 9.96 10.88 -27.93
N TYR A 552 9.13 11.19 -26.92
CA TYR A 552 9.10 10.51 -25.60
C TYR A 552 10.44 10.68 -24.83
N GLY A 553 10.69 11.93 -24.45
CA GLY A 553 11.88 12.57 -23.85
C GLY A 553 11.55 14.07 -23.72
N SER A 554 12.15 14.92 -22.89
CA SER A 554 13.55 15.02 -22.47
C SER A 554 13.71 16.15 -21.42
N GLY A 555 14.27 15.83 -20.27
CA GLY A 555 14.86 16.79 -19.31
C GLY A 555 15.88 16.02 -18.48
N ASP A 556 16.96 16.65 -18.04
CA ASP A 556 18.16 15.98 -17.50
C ASP A 556 17.93 15.14 -16.23
N ASP A 557 16.70 15.11 -15.68
CA ASP A 557 16.22 14.30 -14.55
C ASP A 557 15.32 13.11 -15.01
N LEU A 558 15.53 12.62 -16.23
CA LEU A 558 14.96 11.37 -16.76
C LEU A 558 16.00 10.25 -16.80
N ASP A 559 16.92 10.20 -15.83
CA ASP A 559 17.59 8.94 -15.53
C ASP A 559 16.53 7.99 -14.95
N TRP A 560 15.81 7.31 -15.83
CA TRP A 560 15.25 5.99 -15.55
C TRP A 560 16.39 5.01 -15.32
N GLY A 561 17.32 5.33 -14.42
CA GLY A 561 18.06 4.35 -13.69
C GLY A 561 16.97 3.45 -13.13
N VAL A 562 16.88 2.24 -13.69
CA VAL A 562 15.63 1.48 -13.72
C VAL A 562 15.01 1.44 -12.31
N TYR A 563 13.71 1.75 -12.19
CA TYR A 563 12.94 1.77 -10.94
C TYR A 563 13.22 2.92 -9.95
N ALA A 564 14.08 3.91 -10.25
CA ALA A 564 14.38 5.00 -9.29
C ALA A 564 13.27 6.06 -9.15
N GLY A 565 12.26 6.01 -10.01
CA GLY A 565 11.20 7.02 -10.11
C GLY A 565 11.70 8.38 -10.62
N ASN A 566 10.79 9.33 -10.79
CA ASN A 566 11.17 10.69 -11.21
C ASN A 566 11.98 11.40 -10.12
N CYS A 567 12.63 12.50 -10.52
CA CYS A 567 13.28 13.43 -9.60
C CYS A 567 14.51 12.89 -8.86
N ASN A 568 15.10 11.77 -9.31
CA ASN A 568 16.23 11.15 -8.60
C ASN A 568 17.42 12.12 -8.49
N LEU A 569 17.79 12.83 -9.57
CA LEU A 569 18.90 13.79 -9.52
C LEU A 569 18.56 15.02 -8.67
N THR A 570 17.32 15.49 -8.73
CA THR A 570 16.83 16.58 -7.86
C THR A 570 16.93 16.20 -6.39
N ARG A 571 16.55 14.97 -6.02
CA ARG A 571 16.70 14.43 -4.67
C ARG A 571 18.18 14.27 -4.28
N THR A 572 19.03 13.81 -5.20
CA THR A 572 20.47 13.64 -4.96
C THR A 572 21.16 14.97 -4.67
N ALA A 573 20.86 16.00 -5.44
CA ALA A 573 21.38 17.34 -5.20
C ALA A 573 20.90 17.90 -3.85
N ALA A 574 19.64 17.68 -3.49
CA ALA A 574 19.09 18.06 -2.20
C ALA A 574 19.77 17.32 -1.03
N ALA A 575 19.95 16.00 -1.14
CA ALA A 575 20.62 15.17 -0.14
C ALA A 575 22.08 15.57 0.08
N GLN A 576 22.83 15.86 -1.00
CA GLN A 576 24.20 16.37 -0.95
C GLN A 576 24.30 17.65 -0.10
N VAL A 577 23.41 18.60 -0.33
CA VAL A 577 23.41 19.89 0.39
C VAL A 577 22.90 19.70 1.81
N LEU A 578 21.86 18.88 2.01
CA LEU A 578 21.28 18.58 3.32
C LEU A 578 22.33 18.02 4.28
N GLY A 579 23.08 17.00 3.85
CA GLY A 579 24.15 16.40 4.67
C GLY A 579 25.22 17.40 5.12
N GLN A 580 25.62 18.32 4.24
CA GLN A 580 26.60 19.37 4.56
C GLN A 580 26.02 20.43 5.48
N TRP A 581 24.79 20.85 5.21
CA TRP A 581 24.11 21.92 5.94
C TRP A 581 23.82 21.56 7.39
N VAL A 582 23.44 20.31 7.69
CA VAL A 582 23.18 19.87 9.08
C VAL A 582 24.43 19.98 9.95
N GLU A 583 25.61 19.64 9.41
CA GLU A 583 26.88 19.79 10.12
C GLU A 583 27.22 21.27 10.38
N GLU A 584 26.88 22.17 9.46
CA GLU A 584 27.04 23.61 9.64
C GLU A 584 26.12 24.16 10.74
N VAL A 585 24.85 23.73 10.76
CA VAL A 585 23.88 24.12 11.80
C VAL A 585 24.30 23.58 13.17
N ALA A 586 24.74 22.32 13.23
CA ALA A 586 25.24 21.69 14.45
C ALA A 586 26.46 22.45 15.00
N ALA A 587 27.46 22.70 14.16
CA ALA A 587 28.65 23.44 14.54
C ALA A 587 28.35 24.88 14.99
N ALA A 588 27.39 25.56 14.34
CA ALA A 588 26.99 26.92 14.70
C ALA A 588 26.36 27.01 16.10
N ASN A 589 25.69 25.95 16.56
CA ASN A 589 25.07 25.87 17.88
C ASN A 589 25.93 25.10 18.91
N GLY A 590 27.12 24.60 18.53
CA GLY A 590 27.98 23.82 19.41
C GLY A 590 27.46 22.40 19.70
N ALA A 591 26.58 21.89 18.84
CA ALA A 591 26.15 20.51 18.82
C ALA A 591 27.19 19.63 18.15
N THR A 592 27.27 18.37 18.59
CA THR A 592 28.15 17.34 18.00
C THR A 592 27.33 16.25 17.33
N TYR A 593 26.15 15.96 17.86
CA TYR A 593 25.22 14.98 17.29
C TYR A 593 24.36 15.66 16.23
N GLY A 594 24.42 15.14 15.01
CA GLY A 594 23.58 15.54 13.89
C GLY A 594 22.73 14.37 13.43
N LEU A 595 21.43 14.61 13.27
CA LEU A 595 20.46 13.66 12.74
C LEU A 595 19.71 14.30 11.56
N ILE A 596 19.65 13.60 10.45
CA ILE A 596 18.71 13.87 9.36
C ILE A 596 17.60 12.85 9.48
N ILE A 597 16.38 13.31 9.71
CA ILE A 597 15.21 12.45 9.86
C ILE A 597 14.13 12.83 8.85
N GLY A 598 13.29 11.87 8.48
CA GLY A 598 12.11 12.09 7.66
C GLY A 598 12.17 11.44 6.28
N ASP A 599 11.26 11.88 5.40
CA ASP A 599 10.98 11.25 4.11
C ASP A 599 11.94 11.75 3.03
N LEU A 600 12.98 10.96 2.76
CA LEU A 600 13.95 11.22 1.69
C LEU A 600 13.41 10.82 0.32
N ASN A 601 12.22 10.22 0.25
CA ASN A 601 11.54 9.77 -0.97
C ASN A 601 12.43 8.90 -1.87
N SER A 602 13.36 8.15 -1.27
CA SER A 602 14.40 7.41 -1.99
C SER A 602 14.64 6.05 -1.36
N TYR A 603 14.64 5.00 -2.18
CA TYR A 603 14.98 3.67 -1.71
C TYR A 603 16.48 3.57 -1.43
N ALA A 604 16.84 2.60 -0.62
CA ALA A 604 18.07 2.68 0.12
C ALA A 604 19.35 2.48 -0.75
N ARG A 605 19.24 1.93 -1.97
CA ARG A 605 20.35 1.88 -2.96
C ARG A 605 20.27 2.97 -4.03
N GLU A 606 19.39 3.96 -3.85
CA GLU A 606 19.30 5.13 -4.73
C GLU A 606 20.37 6.17 -4.38
N ASP A 607 20.66 7.02 -5.36
CA ASP A 607 21.71 8.04 -5.28
C ASP A 607 21.57 9.00 -4.08
N PRO A 608 20.36 9.44 -3.64
CA PRO A 608 20.23 10.34 -2.50
C PRO A 608 20.75 9.72 -1.19
N ILE A 609 20.47 8.43 -0.97
CA ILE A 609 20.88 7.72 0.24
C ILE A 609 22.39 7.48 0.22
N THR A 610 22.90 6.93 -0.90
CA THR A 610 24.34 6.68 -1.04
C THR A 610 25.17 7.97 -1.03
N THR A 611 24.59 9.11 -1.40
CA THR A 611 25.21 10.43 -1.27
C THR A 611 25.37 10.87 0.18
N LEU A 612 24.37 10.64 1.03
CA LEU A 612 24.47 10.91 2.47
C LEU A 612 25.49 9.98 3.14
N GLU A 613 25.49 8.69 2.77
CA GLU A 613 26.49 7.73 3.23
C GLU A 613 27.92 8.16 2.88
N ALA A 614 28.13 8.64 1.65
CA ALA A 614 29.42 9.17 1.20
C ALA A 614 29.86 10.44 1.95
N LEU A 615 28.94 11.15 2.59
CA LEU A 615 29.21 12.30 3.46
C LEU A 615 29.51 11.91 4.92
N GLY A 616 29.43 10.61 5.27
CA GLY A 616 29.69 10.12 6.62
C GLY A 616 28.44 9.99 7.50
N TYR A 617 27.25 10.03 6.90
CA TYR A 617 26.03 9.64 7.59
C TYR A 617 25.84 8.13 7.51
N THR A 618 25.17 7.56 8.50
CA THR A 618 24.81 6.15 8.57
C THR A 618 23.31 6.04 8.75
N ASP A 619 22.66 5.17 8.00
CA ASP A 619 21.27 4.78 8.28
C ASP A 619 21.24 4.03 9.62
N LEU A 620 20.69 4.68 10.64
CA LEU A 620 20.63 4.10 11.98
C LEU A 620 19.65 2.93 12.02
N HIS A 621 18.57 2.99 11.23
CA HIS A 621 17.60 1.90 11.16
C HIS A 621 18.26 0.63 10.61
N GLU A 622 19.00 0.73 9.51
CA GLU A 622 19.80 -0.39 8.97
C GLU A 622 20.68 -1.05 10.04
N VAL A 623 21.47 -0.25 10.76
CA VAL A 623 22.49 -0.78 11.67
C VAL A 623 21.89 -1.50 12.86
N PHE A 624 20.82 -0.97 13.44
CA PHE A 624 20.28 -1.44 14.71
C PHE A 624 19.14 -2.44 14.58
N ASP A 625 18.48 -2.50 13.42
CA ASP A 625 17.45 -3.50 13.12
C ASP A 625 18.04 -4.76 12.45
N GLY A 626 19.27 -5.12 12.82
CA GLY A 626 19.93 -6.35 12.37
C GLY A 626 20.30 -6.39 10.88
N GLY A 627 20.31 -5.25 10.18
CA GLY A 627 20.52 -5.18 8.73
C GLY A 627 19.26 -5.47 7.90
N ASN A 628 18.08 -5.45 8.53
CA ASN A 628 16.81 -5.77 7.87
C ASN A 628 16.16 -4.57 7.15
N SER A 629 16.71 -3.35 7.22
CA SER A 629 16.15 -2.21 6.46
C SER A 629 16.03 -2.52 4.97
N TRP A 630 16.92 -3.35 4.44
CA TRP A 630 16.94 -3.80 3.04
C TRP A 630 15.96 -4.92 2.70
N GLN A 631 15.26 -5.48 3.68
CA GLN A 631 14.40 -6.66 3.55
C GLN A 631 13.03 -6.39 4.19
N MET A 632 12.08 -7.28 3.96
CA MET A 632 10.85 -7.32 4.74
C MET A 632 11.15 -7.29 6.25
N GLY A 633 10.54 -6.34 6.97
CA GLY A 633 10.78 -6.08 8.40
C GLY A 633 11.56 -4.81 8.73
N GLY A 634 12.12 -4.11 7.73
CA GLY A 634 12.73 -2.78 7.94
C GLY A 634 12.32 -1.73 6.90
N HIS A 635 11.25 -1.98 6.16
CA HIS A 635 10.62 -1.01 5.26
C HIS A 635 9.88 0.07 6.06
N THR A 636 9.54 1.18 5.40
CA THR A 636 8.63 2.20 5.98
C THR A 636 7.45 2.50 5.09
N TYR A 637 7.43 1.91 3.89
CA TYR A 637 6.49 2.20 2.82
C TYR A 637 6.33 0.99 1.89
N VAL A 638 5.13 0.84 1.32
CA VAL A 638 4.80 -0.19 0.32
C VAL A 638 4.11 0.46 -0.87
N PHE A 639 4.58 0.17 -2.09
CA PHE A 639 4.00 0.68 -3.33
C PHE A 639 3.94 -0.41 -4.40
N ASP A 640 2.78 -0.59 -5.04
CA ASP A 640 2.53 -1.69 -6.00
C ASP A 640 2.95 -3.06 -5.45
N GLY A 641 2.72 -3.28 -4.15
CA GLY A 641 3.14 -4.46 -3.40
C GLY A 641 4.65 -4.65 -3.19
N GLU A 642 5.48 -3.66 -3.54
CA GLU A 642 6.92 -3.68 -3.31
C GLU A 642 7.29 -2.86 -2.06
N HIS A 643 8.10 -3.44 -1.19
CA HIS A 643 8.47 -2.91 0.13
C HIS A 643 9.81 -2.17 0.06
N GLY A 644 9.92 -1.05 0.77
CA GLY A 644 11.19 -0.38 0.96
C GLY A 644 11.12 0.77 1.96
N SER A 645 12.27 1.37 2.26
CA SER A 645 12.36 2.49 3.19
C SER A 645 12.38 3.80 2.39
N LEU A 646 11.48 4.71 2.72
CA LEU A 646 11.52 6.11 2.25
C LEU A 646 11.81 7.08 3.41
N ASP A 647 11.49 6.65 4.63
CA ASP A 647 11.71 7.39 5.86
C ASP A 647 12.97 6.88 6.54
N TYR A 648 13.86 7.80 6.89
CA TYR A 648 15.17 7.45 7.43
C TYR A 648 15.45 8.22 8.70
N ALA A 649 16.35 7.65 9.51
CA ALA A 649 17.11 8.37 10.51
C ALA A 649 18.59 8.21 10.23
N MET A 650 19.17 9.20 9.53
CA MET A 650 20.58 9.22 9.16
C MET A 650 21.37 9.97 10.25
N GLY A 651 22.29 9.28 10.91
CA GLY A 651 23.14 9.85 11.96
C GLY A 651 24.59 10.05 11.50
N ASN A 652 25.22 11.15 11.91
CA ASN A 652 26.67 11.30 11.75
C ASN A 652 27.45 10.36 12.71
N ASP A 653 28.77 10.27 12.54
CA ASP A 653 29.65 9.40 13.36
C ASP A 653 29.46 9.57 14.88
N ALA A 654 29.23 10.80 15.33
CA ALA A 654 29.03 11.08 16.75
C ALA A 654 27.67 10.58 17.25
N SER A 655 26.62 10.78 16.47
CA SER A 655 25.28 10.26 16.75
C SER A 655 25.31 8.72 16.79
N LEU A 656 25.92 8.08 15.80
CA LEU A 656 26.04 6.61 15.74
C LEU A 656 26.69 6.03 17.01
N ALA A 657 27.65 6.73 17.61
CA ALA A 657 28.35 6.29 18.82
C ALA A 657 27.48 6.28 20.09
N VAL A 658 26.34 6.98 20.09
CA VAL A 658 25.43 7.10 21.24
C VAL A 658 24.07 6.45 21.01
N VAL A 659 23.80 5.92 19.82
CA VAL A 659 22.54 5.22 19.53
C VAL A 659 22.50 3.88 20.26
N THR A 660 21.40 3.61 20.95
CA THR A 660 21.14 2.34 21.63
C THR A 660 20.31 1.38 20.81
N GLY A 661 19.51 1.91 19.89
CA GLY A 661 18.63 1.16 18.99
C GLY A 661 17.93 2.11 18.03
N ALA A 662 17.48 1.56 16.90
CA ALA A 662 16.62 2.26 15.95
C ALA A 662 15.76 1.24 15.20
N ALA A 663 14.49 1.57 14.95
CA ALA A 663 13.55 0.69 14.27
C ALA A 663 12.38 1.49 13.68
N ALA A 664 11.78 0.97 12.61
CA ALA A 664 10.44 1.37 12.18
C ALA A 664 9.38 0.64 13.02
N TRP A 665 8.27 1.32 13.33
CA TRP A 665 7.12 0.68 13.94
C TRP A 665 6.04 0.45 12.89
N HIS A 666 5.85 -0.82 12.50
CA HIS A 666 4.97 -1.21 11.39
C HIS A 666 3.48 -1.14 11.71
N ILE A 667 2.97 0.07 11.92
CA ILE A 667 1.55 0.36 12.19
C ILE A 667 0.78 0.79 10.94
N ASN A 668 1.45 1.04 9.82
CA ASN A 668 0.87 1.69 8.64
C ASN A 668 1.10 0.94 7.34
N ALA A 669 2.37 0.70 6.96
CA ALA A 669 2.72 0.25 5.61
C ALA A 669 2.17 -1.16 5.29
N ASP A 670 2.13 -2.02 6.31
CA ASP A 670 1.60 -3.38 6.24
C ASP A 670 0.07 -3.46 6.34
N GLU A 671 -0.63 -2.35 6.66
CA GLU A 671 -2.08 -2.34 6.87
C GLU A 671 -2.84 -1.99 5.57
N PRO A 672 -4.01 -2.58 5.31
CA PRO A 672 -4.86 -2.21 4.19
C PRO A 672 -5.29 -0.73 4.27
N PRO A 673 -5.30 0.02 3.15
CA PRO A 673 -5.81 1.40 3.12
C PRO A 673 -7.25 1.53 3.60
N ALA A 674 -8.05 0.47 3.46
CA ALA A 674 -9.45 0.44 3.88
C ALA A 674 -9.68 0.64 5.39
N LEU A 675 -8.61 0.60 6.21
CA LEU A 675 -8.65 0.84 7.66
C LEU A 675 -8.28 2.27 8.05
N ASP A 676 -8.03 3.16 7.07
CA ASP A 676 -7.68 4.54 7.33
C ASP A 676 -8.87 5.39 7.83
N TYR A 677 -8.70 6.71 7.81
CA TYR A 677 -9.66 7.67 8.35
C TYR A 677 -10.71 8.16 7.34
N GLU A 678 -10.66 7.80 6.06
CA GLU A 678 -11.52 8.41 5.02
C GLU A 678 -12.99 7.97 5.16
N ASP A 679 -13.95 8.81 4.76
CA ASP A 679 -15.41 8.55 4.79
C ASP A 679 -15.82 7.57 3.68
N TRP A 680 -14.98 7.38 2.67
CA TRP A 680 -15.22 6.39 1.61
C TRP A 680 -15.13 4.96 2.15
N ASN A 681 -14.45 4.79 3.30
CA ASN A 681 -14.39 3.57 4.08
C ASN A 681 -15.61 3.43 5.00
N PRO A 682 -16.21 2.22 5.11
CA PRO A 682 -17.27 1.94 6.04
C PRO A 682 -16.90 2.36 7.47
N PRO A 683 -17.83 2.96 8.24
CA PRO A 683 -17.58 3.31 9.64
C PRO A 683 -17.14 2.12 10.51
N ALA A 684 -17.45 0.89 10.11
CA ALA A 684 -17.03 -0.34 10.78
C ALA A 684 -15.52 -0.65 10.63
N ASN A 685 -14.87 -0.10 9.60
CA ASN A 685 -13.45 -0.30 9.33
C ASN A 685 -12.56 0.66 10.13
N TYR A 686 -13.13 1.67 10.78
CA TYR A 686 -12.41 2.62 11.59
C TYR A 686 -12.32 2.21 13.07
N THR A 687 -11.11 2.30 13.62
CA THR A 687 -10.83 2.28 15.06
C THR A 687 -10.13 3.56 15.50
N ALA A 688 -10.42 4.00 16.73
CA ALA A 688 -9.74 5.12 17.37
C ALA A 688 -8.42 4.67 18.01
N ASP A 689 -7.51 4.14 17.20
CA ASP A 689 -6.17 3.65 17.56
C ASP A 689 -5.15 4.04 16.48
N GLN A 690 -3.87 3.71 16.68
CA GLN A 690 -2.76 4.09 15.82
C GLN A 690 -2.67 3.35 14.47
N TRP A 691 -3.40 2.24 14.27
CA TRP A 691 -3.23 1.40 13.08
C TRP A 691 -3.74 2.13 11.83
N ARG A 692 -2.96 2.12 10.75
CA ARG A 692 -3.25 2.85 9.51
C ARG A 692 -3.57 4.34 9.76
N ALA A 693 -2.81 4.97 10.65
CA ALA A 693 -2.80 6.43 10.83
C ALA A 693 -2.20 7.17 9.61
N SER A 694 -1.37 6.48 8.84
CA SER A 694 -0.67 6.96 7.66
C SER A 694 -0.44 5.79 6.68
N ASP A 695 0.15 6.07 5.52
CA ASP A 695 0.75 5.10 4.61
C ASP A 695 2.25 4.87 4.88
N HIS A 696 2.85 5.66 5.77
CA HIS A 696 4.26 5.57 6.18
C HIS A 696 4.40 5.11 7.65
N ASP A 697 5.34 4.22 7.94
CA ASP A 697 5.67 3.84 9.31
C ASP A 697 6.58 4.89 10.00
N PRO A 698 6.37 5.20 11.29
CA PRO A 698 7.30 6.04 12.03
C PRO A 698 8.63 5.32 12.30
N VAL A 699 9.74 6.06 12.17
CA VAL A 699 11.10 5.58 12.50
C VAL A 699 11.53 6.19 13.82
N ILE A 700 12.00 5.36 14.75
CA ILE A 700 12.32 5.74 16.13
C ILE A 700 13.79 5.43 16.40
N VAL A 701 14.50 6.35 17.05
CA VAL A 701 15.90 6.22 17.45
C VAL A 701 16.05 6.48 18.94
N GLY A 702 16.63 5.53 19.66
CA GLY A 702 17.04 5.68 21.05
C GLY A 702 18.48 6.15 21.17
N LEU A 703 18.72 7.16 22.00
CA LEU A 703 20.02 7.78 22.23
C LEU A 703 20.38 7.71 23.72
N GLN A 704 21.62 7.34 24.00
CA GLN A 704 22.23 7.40 25.32
C GLN A 704 23.43 8.35 25.28
N MET A 705 23.16 9.64 25.40
CA MET A 705 24.20 10.66 25.39
C MET A 705 24.90 10.74 26.77
N PRO A 706 26.23 10.92 26.83
CA PRO A 706 26.98 10.98 28.07
C PRO A 706 26.79 12.32 28.79
N ILE A 707 26.52 12.32 30.09
CA ILE A 707 26.34 13.55 30.88
C ILE A 707 27.52 14.52 30.68
N VAL A 708 27.22 15.80 30.39
CA VAL A 708 28.16 16.91 30.20
C VAL A 708 28.13 17.82 31.43
N PRO A 709 29.01 17.59 32.43
CA PRO A 709 28.87 18.25 33.74
C PRO A 709 28.91 19.77 33.66
N ARG A 710 29.75 20.33 32.80
CA ARG A 710 29.89 21.78 32.68
C ARG A 710 28.63 22.45 32.14
N ARG A 711 27.90 21.78 31.24
CA ARG A 711 26.67 22.32 30.63
C ARG A 711 25.52 22.24 31.61
N ILE A 712 25.33 21.12 32.30
CA ILE A 712 24.36 21.01 33.41
C ILE A 712 24.57 22.12 34.44
N LYS A 713 25.83 22.39 34.82
CA LYS A 713 26.17 23.48 35.76
C LYS A 713 25.86 24.87 35.20
N ALA A 714 25.92 25.06 33.88
CA ALA A 714 25.56 26.31 33.22
C ALA A 714 24.04 26.49 33.15
N ALA A 715 23.30 25.45 32.75
CA ALA A 715 21.83 25.43 32.73
C ALA A 715 21.23 25.70 34.12
N ALA A 716 21.85 25.14 35.17
CA ALA A 716 21.48 25.42 36.56
C ALA A 716 21.52 26.93 36.94
N ILE A 717 22.26 27.77 36.22
CA ILE A 717 22.21 29.23 36.43
C ILE A 717 20.88 29.78 35.92
N ASP A 718 20.47 29.39 34.73
CA ASP A 718 19.23 29.85 34.10
C ASP A 718 18.01 29.42 34.91
N ASP A 719 18.01 28.19 35.44
CA ASP A 719 16.96 27.71 36.35
C ASP A 719 16.88 28.54 37.63
N VAL A 720 18.04 28.87 38.21
CA VAL A 720 18.11 29.73 39.41
C VAL A 720 17.66 31.15 39.10
N GLU A 721 17.93 31.67 37.90
CA GLU A 721 17.43 32.96 37.44
C GLU A 721 15.90 32.97 37.28
N ALA A 722 15.32 31.90 36.75
CA ALA A 722 13.88 31.75 36.61
C ALA A 722 13.13 31.78 37.96
N LEU A 723 13.78 31.40 39.06
CA LEU A 723 13.21 31.47 40.41
C LEU A 723 13.14 32.89 41.00
N ILE A 724 13.87 33.86 40.43
CA ILE A 724 13.93 35.23 40.96
C ILE A 724 12.56 35.90 40.87
N GLY A 725 12.09 36.47 41.99
CA GLY A 725 10.80 37.14 42.07
C GLY A 725 9.61 36.21 42.32
N LEU A 726 9.79 34.89 42.30
CA LEU A 726 8.78 33.92 42.72
C LEU A 726 8.73 33.74 44.25
N GLY A 727 9.83 34.07 44.94
CA GLY A 727 9.97 33.94 46.39
C GLY A 727 9.91 35.26 47.16
N THR A 728 10.56 35.29 48.32
CA THR A 728 10.73 36.50 49.11
C THR A 728 11.94 37.32 48.66
N THR A 729 12.00 38.61 48.99
CA THR A 729 13.22 39.43 48.78
C THR A 729 14.49 38.89 49.47
N LYS A 730 14.36 37.98 50.44
CA LYS A 730 15.50 37.25 51.03
C LYS A 730 15.94 36.09 50.14
N ASP A 731 14.98 35.40 49.52
CA ASP A 731 15.22 34.32 48.56
C ASP A 731 15.94 34.88 47.34
N ASP A 732 15.48 36.00 46.76
CA ASP A 732 16.15 36.65 45.61
C ASP A 732 17.63 36.99 45.90
N LYS A 733 17.93 37.48 47.11
CA LYS A 733 19.32 37.77 47.54
C LYS A 733 20.15 36.50 47.76
N THR A 734 19.49 35.37 47.99
CA THR A 734 20.12 34.07 48.17
C THR A 734 20.38 33.46 46.80
N LEU A 735 19.40 33.46 45.90
CA LEU A 735 19.50 33.05 44.50
C LEU A 735 20.61 33.84 43.76
N ALA A 736 20.67 35.17 43.92
CA ALA A 736 21.75 35.97 43.34
C ALA A 736 23.15 35.55 43.80
N LYS A 737 23.30 34.99 45.00
CA LYS A 737 24.58 34.43 45.47
C LYS A 737 24.84 33.02 44.96
N VAL A 738 23.79 32.23 44.77
CA VAL A 738 23.87 30.92 44.10
C VAL A 738 24.43 31.12 42.70
N ILE A 739 23.85 32.04 41.91
CA ILE A 739 24.35 32.42 40.58
C ILE A 739 25.83 32.80 40.64
N THR A 740 26.23 33.70 41.55
CA THR A 740 27.65 34.08 41.70
C THR A 740 28.57 32.90 42.05
N ASP A 741 28.10 31.93 42.85
CA ASP A 741 28.88 30.75 43.19
C ASP A 741 29.01 29.81 41.97
N LEU A 742 27.95 29.61 41.19
CA LEU A 742 27.94 28.82 39.94
C LEU A 742 28.77 29.47 38.82
N GLU A 743 28.61 30.76 38.56
CA GLU A 743 29.44 31.52 37.59
C GLU A 743 30.94 31.35 37.88
N ARG A 744 31.31 31.27 39.16
CA ARG A 744 32.70 31.02 39.58
C ARG A 744 33.14 29.58 39.39
N SER A 745 32.23 28.61 39.50
CA SER A 745 32.55 27.20 39.24
C SER A 745 32.77 26.96 37.74
N LEU A 746 32.12 27.74 36.88
CA LEU A 746 32.23 27.70 35.42
C LEU A 746 33.40 28.49 34.81
N ASP A 747 34.23 29.15 35.61
CA ASP A 747 35.42 29.89 35.15
C ASP A 747 36.30 29.00 34.26
N GLU A 748 36.46 29.38 32.99
CA GLU A 748 37.15 28.57 31.96
C GLU A 748 38.57 28.15 32.38
N SER A 749 39.25 28.96 33.20
CA SER A 749 40.59 28.64 33.70
C SER A 749 40.63 27.42 34.64
N ARG A 750 39.46 26.89 35.02
CA ARG A 750 39.29 25.71 35.87
C ARG A 750 38.96 24.44 35.09
N TRP A 751 38.68 24.54 33.80
CA TRP A 751 38.25 23.44 32.95
C TRP A 751 39.31 23.13 31.89
N THR A 752 39.41 21.86 31.48
CA THR A 752 40.22 21.43 30.32
C THR A 752 39.35 21.02 29.14
N SER A 753 38.12 20.60 29.41
CA SER A 753 37.03 20.34 28.47
C SER A 753 35.70 20.49 29.21
N ASP A 754 34.56 20.27 28.56
CA ASP A 754 33.26 20.27 29.24
C ASP A 754 33.04 19.06 30.19
N PHE A 755 33.94 18.06 30.12
CA PHE A 755 33.90 16.84 30.94
C PHE A 755 34.98 16.79 32.04
N THR A 756 35.98 17.68 31.99
CA THR A 756 37.19 17.53 32.82
C THR A 756 37.70 18.84 33.41
N LEU A 757 38.17 18.77 34.65
CA LEU A 757 38.71 19.90 35.41
C LEU A 757 40.24 19.97 35.36
N GLN A 758 40.77 21.18 35.50
CA GLN A 758 42.19 21.43 35.75
C GLN A 758 42.58 20.91 37.14
N ALA A 759 43.67 20.15 37.24
CA ALA A 759 44.13 19.53 38.49
C ALA A 759 44.29 20.53 39.66
N GLY A 760 44.79 21.74 39.40
CA GLY A 760 44.96 22.79 40.43
C GLY A 760 43.70 23.60 40.74
N GLY A 761 42.61 23.36 40.02
CA GLY A 761 41.36 24.14 40.07
C GLY A 761 40.14 23.35 40.51
N GLY A 762 40.10 22.03 40.35
CA GLY A 762 38.85 21.27 40.50
C GLY A 762 38.24 21.33 41.91
N ALA A 763 39.05 21.29 42.97
CA ALA A 763 38.54 21.43 44.35
C ALA A 763 37.81 22.77 44.60
N PHE A 764 38.13 23.82 43.83
CA PHE A 764 37.43 25.10 43.91
C PHE A 764 36.04 25.03 43.28
N VAL A 765 35.87 24.28 42.18
CA VAL A 765 34.60 24.07 41.48
C VAL A 765 33.59 23.38 42.42
N PHE A 766 33.94 22.19 42.92
CA PHE A 766 33.11 21.45 43.88
C PHE A 766 32.74 22.28 45.13
N GLU A 767 33.68 23.06 45.69
CA GLU A 767 33.40 23.85 46.90
C GLU A 767 32.47 25.05 46.61
N ARG A 768 32.50 25.60 45.39
CA ARG A 768 31.53 26.62 44.96
C ARG A 768 30.14 26.03 44.82
N GLU A 769 30.03 24.85 44.24
CA GLU A 769 28.75 24.16 44.03
C GLU A 769 28.16 23.67 45.35
N ARG A 770 29.00 23.14 46.25
CA ARG A 770 28.58 22.85 47.63
C ARG A 770 28.05 24.09 48.35
N GLN A 771 28.64 25.27 48.12
CA GLN A 771 28.13 26.53 48.66
C GLN A 771 26.81 26.96 48.01
N ALA A 772 26.64 26.74 46.71
CA ALA A 772 25.38 26.95 45.99
C ALA A 772 24.26 26.07 46.56
N VAL A 773 24.48 24.75 46.65
CA VAL A 773 23.53 23.79 47.26
C VAL A 773 23.16 24.17 48.69
N SER A 774 24.15 24.54 49.52
CA SER A 774 23.90 25.00 50.90
C SER A 774 22.99 26.23 50.98
N ARG A 775 23.02 27.10 49.96
CA ARG A 775 22.14 28.26 49.88
C ARG A 775 20.75 27.89 49.37
N LEU A 776 20.65 27.01 48.38
CA LEU A 776 19.38 26.52 47.83
C LEU A 776 18.54 25.84 48.93
N LEU A 777 19.17 25.03 49.79
CA LEU A 777 18.53 24.41 50.96
C LEU A 777 18.00 25.39 52.01
N LEU A 778 18.35 26.68 51.94
CA LEU A 778 17.88 27.72 52.87
C LEU A 778 16.72 28.57 52.33
N LEU A 779 16.26 28.28 51.10
CA LEU A 779 15.14 28.97 50.49
C LEU A 779 13.83 28.68 51.21
N SER A 780 12.85 29.57 51.02
CA SER A 780 11.53 29.39 51.59
C SER A 780 10.80 28.17 51.00
N PRO A 781 9.82 27.59 51.72
CA PRO A 781 9.07 26.42 51.23
C PRO A 781 8.37 26.62 49.88
N ALA A 782 8.13 27.87 49.47
CA ALA A 782 7.51 28.18 48.18
C ALA A 782 8.41 27.88 46.98
N LEU A 783 9.73 27.79 47.18
CA LEU A 783 10.72 27.47 46.14
C LEU A 783 11.41 26.13 46.39
N ALA A 784 11.03 25.37 47.41
CA ALA A 784 11.78 24.21 47.86
C ALA A 784 11.87 23.12 46.77
N ASP A 785 10.76 22.85 46.08
CA ASP A 785 10.70 21.80 45.06
C ASP A 785 11.56 22.20 43.84
N ALA A 786 11.35 23.39 43.27
CA ALA A 786 12.16 23.86 42.14
C ALA A 786 13.65 24.07 42.48
N ALA A 787 13.98 24.35 43.76
CA ALA A 787 15.36 24.39 44.21
C ALA A 787 15.97 22.99 44.36
N GLN A 788 15.15 21.96 44.59
CA GLN A 788 15.61 20.58 44.70
C GLN A 788 16.05 20.04 43.33
N ASP A 789 15.34 20.38 42.26
CA ASP A 789 15.72 20.00 40.89
C ASP A 789 17.14 20.51 40.56
N VAL A 790 17.40 21.80 40.79
CA VAL A 790 18.74 22.40 40.64
C VAL A 790 19.79 21.72 41.53
N ILE A 791 19.44 21.31 42.74
CA ILE A 791 20.37 20.59 43.63
C ILE A 791 20.73 19.23 43.04
N ASP A 792 19.75 18.50 42.53
CA ASP A 792 19.93 17.16 41.99
C ASP A 792 20.81 17.21 40.72
N ASP A 793 20.63 18.21 39.86
CA ASP A 793 21.47 18.46 38.69
C ASP A 793 22.93 18.75 39.05
N LEU A 794 23.16 19.60 40.06
CA LEU A 794 24.52 19.90 40.52
C LEU A 794 25.20 18.66 41.13
N VAL A 795 24.45 17.86 41.88
CA VAL A 795 24.93 16.60 42.47
C VAL A 795 25.25 15.58 41.36
N LEU A 796 24.42 15.48 40.33
CA LEU A 796 24.63 14.62 39.17
C LEU A 796 25.90 15.03 38.40
N ALA A 797 26.04 16.31 38.09
CA ALA A 797 27.21 16.84 37.39
C ALA A 797 28.51 16.59 38.19
N ASP A 798 28.48 16.76 39.52
CA ASP A 798 29.64 16.48 40.38
C ASP A 798 29.98 15.00 40.49
N ARG A 799 28.96 14.13 40.51
CA ARG A 799 29.14 12.69 40.46
C ARG A 799 29.85 12.29 39.17
N GLU A 800 29.40 12.83 38.03
CA GLU A 800 29.95 12.50 36.72
C GLU A 800 31.39 13.01 36.57
N LEU A 801 31.71 14.21 37.07
CA LEU A 801 33.10 14.70 37.09
C LEU A 801 34.04 13.76 37.85
N ALA A 802 33.57 13.19 38.96
CA ALA A 802 34.34 12.21 39.71
C ALA A 802 34.49 10.89 38.94
N MET A 803 33.45 10.43 38.25
CA MET A 803 33.48 9.23 37.40
C MET A 803 34.44 9.37 36.23
N VAL A 804 34.33 10.44 35.43
CA VAL A 804 35.23 10.70 34.30
C VAL A 804 36.69 10.73 34.74
N ALA A 805 36.99 11.37 35.89
CA ALA A 805 38.34 11.36 36.44
C ALA A 805 38.83 9.95 36.83
N ILE A 806 37.96 9.13 37.42
CA ILE A 806 38.25 7.73 37.74
C ILE A 806 38.53 6.92 36.48
N ASP A 807 37.71 7.07 35.44
CA ASP A 807 37.86 6.31 34.19
C ASP A 807 39.15 6.69 33.46
N LEU A 808 39.50 7.98 33.43
CA LEU A 808 40.77 8.44 32.89
C LEU A 808 41.98 7.89 33.67
N ALA A 809 41.92 7.88 35.00
CA ALA A 809 42.98 7.31 35.85
C ALA A 809 43.11 5.79 35.66
N SER A 810 41.98 5.09 35.55
CA SER A 810 41.91 3.66 35.28
C SER A 810 42.50 3.32 33.90
N ALA A 811 42.15 4.08 32.86
CA ALA A 811 42.71 3.95 31.52
C ALA A 811 44.23 4.23 31.48
N ALA A 812 44.74 5.08 32.38
CA ALA A 812 46.17 5.32 32.56
C ALA A 812 46.88 4.22 33.40
N GLY A 813 46.15 3.26 33.96
CA GLY A 813 46.70 2.16 34.76
C GLY A 813 46.94 2.49 36.24
N GLU A 814 46.31 3.54 36.77
CA GLU A 814 46.42 3.96 38.17
C GLU A 814 45.50 3.15 39.10
N ASP A 815 45.82 3.07 40.40
CA ASP A 815 44.96 2.42 41.41
C ASP A 815 43.80 3.34 41.83
N VAL A 816 42.62 3.07 41.30
CA VAL A 816 41.40 3.84 41.56
C VAL A 816 40.59 3.40 42.77
N THR A 817 41.04 2.39 43.54
CA THR A 817 40.25 1.78 44.63
C THR A 817 39.71 2.78 45.65
N LYS A 818 40.54 3.77 46.03
CA LYS A 818 40.13 4.83 46.97
C LYS A 818 39.13 5.80 46.36
N ALA A 819 39.32 6.15 45.09
CA ALA A 819 38.44 7.05 44.37
C ALA A 819 37.05 6.44 44.19
N THR A 820 36.96 5.18 43.73
CA THR A 820 35.71 4.42 43.63
C THR A 820 35.02 4.26 44.99
N GLY A 821 35.79 4.01 46.06
CA GLY A 821 35.25 3.94 47.42
C GLY A 821 34.69 5.27 47.93
N LYS A 822 35.18 6.41 47.42
CA LYS A 822 34.65 7.74 47.72
C LYS A 822 33.43 8.08 46.88
N LEU A 823 33.41 7.69 45.61
CA LEU A 823 32.25 7.82 44.73
C LEU A 823 31.04 7.09 45.36
N ALA A 824 31.20 5.84 45.77
CA ALA A 824 30.15 5.06 46.43
C ALA A 824 29.67 5.66 47.77
N GLN A 825 30.55 6.37 48.50
CA GLN A 825 30.13 7.14 49.68
C GLN A 825 29.28 8.34 49.27
N GLY A 826 29.60 9.01 48.16
CA GLY A 826 28.80 10.10 47.63
C GLY A 826 27.42 9.63 47.19
N ASP A 827 27.34 8.53 46.46
CA ASP A 827 26.09 7.91 46.04
C ASP A 827 25.17 7.61 47.25
N ALA A 828 25.75 7.10 48.34
CA ALA A 828 25.02 6.82 49.58
C ALA A 828 24.53 8.09 50.29
N GLU A 829 25.28 9.19 50.26
CA GLU A 829 24.87 10.46 50.87
C GLU A 829 23.79 11.12 50.01
N ALA A 830 23.91 11.09 48.68
CA ALA A 830 22.89 11.56 47.73
C ALA A 830 21.57 10.81 47.91
N ALA A 831 21.60 9.48 47.98
CA ALA A 831 20.43 8.65 48.23
C ALA A 831 19.76 8.90 49.60
N SER A 832 20.48 9.51 50.55
CA SER A 832 19.94 9.91 51.86
C SER A 832 19.41 11.36 51.90
N GLY A 833 19.51 12.10 50.79
CA GLY A 833 19.14 13.51 50.68
C GLY A 833 20.18 14.49 51.24
N ASP A 834 21.42 14.07 51.52
CA ASP A 834 22.50 14.95 51.99
C ASP A 834 23.40 15.38 50.82
N ALA A 835 22.86 16.26 49.97
CA ALA A 835 23.52 16.76 48.76
C ALA A 835 24.86 17.45 49.05
N GLU A 836 24.96 18.22 50.15
CA GLU A 836 26.24 18.86 50.53
C GLU A 836 27.33 17.82 50.81
N ARG A 837 27.00 16.73 51.51
CA ARG A 837 27.96 15.66 51.75
C ARG A 837 28.24 14.85 50.49
N ALA A 838 27.25 14.60 49.65
CA ALA A 838 27.44 13.92 48.37
C ALA A 838 28.50 14.63 47.52
N ILE A 839 28.34 15.93 47.28
CA ILE A 839 29.32 16.77 46.57
C ILE A 839 30.70 16.71 47.24
N GLN A 840 30.76 16.76 48.57
CA GLN A 840 32.03 16.65 49.29
C GLN A 840 32.71 15.28 49.06
N ARG A 841 31.95 14.19 48.94
CA ARG A 841 32.47 12.85 48.64
C ARG A 841 32.91 12.73 47.19
N TYR A 842 32.16 13.29 46.25
CA TYR A 842 32.55 13.33 44.83
C TYR A 842 33.82 14.15 44.62
N MET A 843 33.95 15.30 45.27
CA MET A 843 35.21 16.06 45.30
C MET A 843 36.38 15.21 45.83
N GLN A 844 36.17 14.44 46.91
CA GLN A 844 37.19 13.54 47.45
C GLN A 844 37.52 12.42 46.48
N ALA A 845 36.54 11.88 45.76
CA ALA A 845 36.76 10.86 44.73
C ALA A 845 37.60 11.42 43.59
N TRP A 846 37.21 12.57 43.04
CA TRP A 846 37.95 13.29 42.01
C TRP A 846 39.40 13.57 42.43
N GLN A 847 39.62 14.09 43.64
CA GLN A 847 40.97 14.34 44.19
C GLN A 847 41.83 13.08 44.41
N GLN A 848 41.22 11.89 44.50
CA GLN A 848 41.97 10.64 44.58
C GLN A 848 42.31 10.09 43.19
N ALA A 849 41.58 10.50 42.15
CA ALA A 849 41.77 10.04 40.77
C ALA A 849 42.75 10.92 39.98
N VAL A 850 42.76 12.24 40.23
CA VAL A 850 43.67 13.23 39.61
C VAL A 850 44.88 13.49 40.50
#